data_AF-A0A928DVC4-F1
#
_entry.id   AF-A0A928DVC4-F1
#
_cell.length_a   1.000
_cell.length_b   1.000
_cell.length_c   1.000
_cell.angle_alpha   90.00
_cell.angle_beta   90.00
_cell.angle_gamma   90.00
#
_symmetry.space_group_name_H-M   'P 1'
#
loop_
_entity.id
_entity.type
_entity.pdbx_description
1 polymer ?
#
loop_
_entity_poly.entity_id
_entity_poly.type
_entity_poly.pdbx_seq_one_letter_code
_entity_poly.pdbx_strand_id
1 'polypeptide(L)'
;MNKSMNVPPQLNEEQKTALLEAAGRKVGLTICRIENEIEEQDLKGAGSVPVYGVFVTLKRFRQVRAQSGCMGDSIPLWEALNTAARRAALEDLRFPPLENHEINDLQFEVWILFSPELIGSKPEERPQYIEVGRHGLLVVRGEHRGLLLPDTAPEKKLDARGFLEEACRKAHISANSWLEAETMVFRFQGMVFSGNLKEKFPQELTHILQPPKGPGQKDLALLADHCYRNIIKQFENRIPDYYLPSAYDGKISGACLRVRLKSLSADCAQLHLNHPQPLQATLLGLSQNASLAMRQNKLQPADLQKTALCIFWDPKNLGDAQTADVSELDTRRHGILALHFGKWILGYAPGKDPQSILEDVLKNSHFDRDESTTILSVQVACTDIAFMTTTVQKPMVKDTPRPAIAAGAFYPANVQEMETMRSSFFSSETIEKKAFSGAVIPHGGWPFAGKLIAQTLEQMELGNRILIFAPKYQALGVDWGVCPNPRWNLPGRPMEGDVNLSRAMTEAVESFQLDSLAHEREYGIEVVLPFLSHLAPGAHVVGAVMQGGVRKLETAAKQLAAWIQTLPQRPTLLAASDLSLYADPKQTPRLDETIVEAMTALDPEKMLAAVREKKAPLTSVLPCAFLMLTLRELGLLNRSHLVGHPQSVESKNGVQRNVGFCGMLFE
;
A
#
# COMPACT_ATOMS: atom_id res chain seq x y z
N MET A 1 -40.57 5.59 20.02
CA MET A 1 -40.11 4.40 19.26
C MET A 1 -41.32 3.52 18.93
N ASN A 2 -41.48 3.17 17.66
CA ASN A 2 -42.60 2.37 17.15
C ASN A 2 -42.45 0.91 17.64
N LYS A 3 -43.46 0.35 18.33
CA LYS A 3 -43.38 -1.00 18.94
C LYS A 3 -43.17 -2.13 17.91
N SER A 4 -43.42 -1.87 16.62
CA SER A 4 -43.38 -2.85 15.53
C SER A 4 -41.98 -3.28 15.08
N MET A 5 -40.92 -2.49 15.33
CA MET A 5 -39.55 -2.87 14.93
C MET A 5 -38.76 -3.60 16.04
N ASN A 6 -39.34 -3.75 17.23
CA ASN A 6 -38.66 -4.37 18.38
C ASN A 6 -38.73 -5.90 18.36
N VAL A 7 -39.34 -6.48 17.33
CA VAL A 7 -39.52 -7.92 17.14
C VAL A 7 -39.03 -8.27 15.74
N PRO A 8 -38.37 -9.43 15.53
CA PRO A 8 -38.00 -9.90 14.20
C PRO A 8 -39.21 -9.92 13.25
N PRO A 9 -39.08 -9.39 12.02
CA PRO A 9 -40.09 -9.55 10.98
C PRO A 9 -40.48 -11.03 10.79
N GLN A 10 -41.76 -11.36 10.97
CA GLN A 10 -42.25 -12.72 10.75
C GLN A 10 -42.59 -12.91 9.27
N LEU A 11 -41.62 -13.37 8.49
CA LEU A 11 -41.80 -13.71 7.08
C LEU A 11 -42.08 -15.21 6.91
N ASN A 12 -43.13 -15.55 6.16
CA ASN A 12 -43.38 -16.94 5.73
C ASN A 12 -42.46 -17.33 4.55
N GLU A 13 -42.43 -18.62 4.18
CA GLU A 13 -41.53 -19.10 3.11
C GLU A 13 -41.80 -18.48 1.72
N GLU A 14 -43.06 -18.16 1.41
CA GLU A 14 -43.42 -17.47 0.17
C GLU A 14 -42.84 -16.05 0.14
N GLN A 15 -42.97 -15.32 1.25
CA GLN A 15 -42.43 -13.97 1.41
C GLN A 15 -40.90 -13.94 1.40
N LYS A 16 -40.24 -14.94 2.01
CA LYS A 16 -38.78 -15.09 1.94
C LYS A 16 -38.30 -15.32 0.50
N THR A 17 -39.01 -16.17 -0.24
CA THR A 17 -38.70 -16.45 -1.65
C THR A 17 -38.88 -15.19 -2.50
N ALA A 18 -40.00 -14.50 -2.34
CA ALA A 18 -40.31 -13.25 -3.02
C ALA A 18 -39.27 -12.14 -2.70
N LEU A 19 -38.83 -12.04 -1.44
CA LEU A 19 -37.77 -11.13 -1.02
C LEU A 19 -36.47 -11.37 -1.80
N LEU A 20 -36.01 -12.63 -1.87
CA LEU A 20 -34.79 -12.99 -2.59
C LEU A 20 -34.93 -12.80 -4.11
N GLU A 21 -36.09 -13.09 -4.68
CA GLU A 21 -36.37 -12.85 -6.10
C GLU A 21 -36.35 -11.36 -6.44
N ALA A 22 -37.07 -10.54 -5.67
CA ALA A 22 -37.10 -9.09 -5.85
C ALA A 22 -35.71 -8.47 -5.66
N ALA A 23 -34.98 -8.85 -4.61
CA ALA A 23 -33.64 -8.38 -4.33
C ALA A 23 -32.64 -8.77 -5.43
N GLY A 24 -32.62 -10.05 -5.82
CA GLY A 24 -31.70 -10.56 -6.84
C GLY A 24 -31.96 -9.94 -8.21
N ARG A 25 -33.24 -9.87 -8.63
CA ARG A 25 -33.64 -9.18 -9.86
C ARG A 25 -33.25 -7.70 -9.80
N LYS A 26 -33.49 -7.03 -8.66
CA LYS A 26 -33.14 -5.63 -8.46
C LYS A 26 -31.65 -5.38 -8.66
N VAL A 27 -30.82 -6.11 -7.92
CA VAL A 27 -29.36 -5.99 -7.98
C VAL A 27 -28.86 -6.28 -9.39
N GLY A 28 -29.24 -7.41 -9.99
CA GLY A 28 -28.70 -7.85 -11.28
C GLY A 28 -29.03 -6.87 -12.41
N LEU A 29 -30.27 -6.40 -12.52
CA LEU A 29 -30.65 -5.39 -13.52
C LEU A 29 -29.97 -4.04 -13.26
N THR A 30 -29.78 -3.66 -11.99
CA THR A 30 -29.09 -2.41 -11.63
C THR A 30 -27.61 -2.45 -12.06
N ILE A 31 -26.91 -3.59 -11.87
CA ILE A 31 -25.55 -3.79 -12.39
C ILE A 31 -25.52 -3.55 -13.91
N CYS A 32 -26.51 -4.11 -14.62
CA CYS A 32 -26.70 -3.94 -16.06
C CYS A 32 -27.15 -2.54 -16.51
N ARG A 33 -27.30 -1.56 -15.59
CA ARG A 33 -27.81 -0.21 -15.87
C ARG A 33 -29.22 -0.20 -16.48
N ILE A 34 -30.00 -1.23 -16.18
CA ILE A 34 -31.40 -1.34 -16.58
C ILE A 34 -32.24 -0.81 -15.43
N GLU A 35 -33.03 0.23 -15.69
CA GLU A 35 -33.94 0.79 -14.70
C GLU A 35 -34.98 -0.24 -14.25
N ASN A 36 -35.20 -0.28 -12.94
CA ASN A 36 -36.21 -1.11 -12.30
C ASN A 36 -36.50 -0.57 -10.90
N GLU A 37 -37.61 -0.97 -10.31
CA GLU A 37 -37.93 -0.74 -8.90
C GLU A 37 -38.54 -2.00 -8.30
N ILE A 38 -38.42 -2.13 -6.98
CA ILE A 38 -39.17 -3.11 -6.22
C ILE A 38 -40.44 -2.41 -5.76
N GLU A 39 -41.59 -2.95 -6.08
CA GLU A 39 -42.88 -2.45 -5.61
C GLU A 39 -43.34 -3.21 -4.34
N GLU A 40 -44.23 -2.63 -3.55
CA GLU A 40 -44.72 -3.26 -2.32
C GLU A 40 -45.34 -4.66 -2.58
N GLN A 41 -46.06 -4.80 -3.70
CA GLN A 41 -46.73 -6.03 -4.11
C GLN A 41 -45.77 -7.17 -4.48
N ASP A 42 -44.54 -6.85 -4.89
CA ASP A 42 -43.52 -7.84 -5.25
C ASP A 42 -43.14 -8.71 -4.03
N LEU A 43 -43.35 -8.18 -2.82
CA LEU A 43 -42.99 -8.84 -1.56
C LEU A 43 -44.15 -9.62 -0.92
N LYS A 44 -45.21 -9.95 -1.68
CA LYS A 44 -46.32 -10.83 -1.23
C LYS A 44 -46.91 -10.43 0.13
N GLY A 45 -47.17 -9.14 0.29
CA GLY A 45 -47.75 -8.56 1.50
C GLY A 45 -46.76 -8.26 2.64
N ALA A 46 -45.46 -8.53 2.46
CA ALA A 46 -44.42 -8.15 3.43
C ALA A 46 -43.83 -6.75 3.20
N GLY A 47 -44.16 -6.08 2.09
CA GLY A 47 -43.47 -4.85 1.71
C GLY A 47 -43.63 -3.69 2.68
N SER A 48 -44.82 -3.51 3.28
CA SER A 48 -45.09 -2.47 4.28
C SER A 48 -44.59 -2.81 5.69
N VAL A 49 -43.97 -3.97 5.91
CA VAL A 49 -43.40 -4.34 7.21
C VAL A 49 -42.30 -3.32 7.58
N PRO A 50 -42.41 -2.63 8.73
CA PRO A 50 -41.42 -1.65 9.14
C PRO A 50 -40.15 -2.33 9.64
N VAL A 51 -39.00 -1.86 9.17
CA VAL A 51 -37.67 -2.37 9.54
C VAL A 51 -36.76 -1.23 9.97
N TYR A 52 -35.75 -1.55 10.79
CA TYR A 52 -34.74 -0.57 11.19
C TYR A 52 -33.78 -0.25 10.04
N GLY A 53 -33.51 -1.23 9.18
CA GLY A 53 -32.69 -1.06 7.99
C GLY A 53 -32.53 -2.34 7.19
N VAL A 54 -31.99 -2.18 5.99
CA VAL A 54 -31.65 -3.30 5.11
C VAL A 54 -30.25 -3.09 4.57
N PHE A 55 -29.45 -4.15 4.54
CA PHE A 55 -28.15 -4.20 3.87
C PHE A 55 -28.15 -5.32 2.85
N VAL A 56 -27.59 -5.04 1.68
CA VAL A 56 -27.30 -6.04 0.66
C VAL A 56 -25.79 -6.23 0.61
N THR A 57 -25.35 -7.46 0.83
CA THR A 57 -23.96 -7.87 0.68
C THR A 57 -23.85 -8.72 -0.56
N LEU A 58 -22.95 -8.37 -1.47
CA LEU A 58 -22.57 -9.17 -2.63
C LEU A 58 -21.26 -9.85 -2.31
N LYS A 59 -21.22 -11.18 -2.42
CA LYS A 59 -20.04 -12.01 -2.17
C LYS A 59 -19.62 -12.70 -3.48
N ARG A 60 -18.31 -12.84 -3.68
CA ARG A 60 -17.71 -13.65 -4.75
C ARG A 60 -16.58 -14.47 -4.14
N PHE A 61 -16.54 -15.79 -4.38
CA PHE A 61 -15.57 -16.69 -3.74
C PHE A 61 -15.46 -16.49 -2.22
N ARG A 62 -16.61 -16.35 -1.54
CA ARG A 62 -16.73 -16.06 -0.09
C ARG A 62 -16.22 -14.69 0.37
N GLN A 63 -15.65 -13.88 -0.53
CA GLN A 63 -15.15 -12.54 -0.24
C GLN A 63 -16.22 -11.48 -0.55
N VAL A 64 -16.28 -10.42 0.25
CA VAL A 64 -17.20 -9.30 0.01
C VAL A 64 -16.76 -8.52 -1.24
N ARG A 65 -17.65 -8.43 -2.24
CA ARG A 65 -17.47 -7.68 -3.49
C ARG A 65 -18.18 -6.32 -3.49
N ALA A 66 -19.24 -6.20 -2.68
CA ALA A 66 -19.89 -4.96 -2.31
C ALA A 66 -20.75 -5.19 -1.06
N GLN A 67 -20.96 -4.17 -0.24
CA GLN A 67 -21.91 -4.21 0.86
C GLN A 67 -22.41 -2.80 1.14
N SER A 68 -23.70 -2.58 0.96
CA SER A 68 -24.31 -1.29 1.24
C SER A 68 -25.76 -1.43 1.67
N GLY A 69 -26.30 -0.37 2.27
CA GLY A 69 -27.62 -0.41 2.87
C GLY A 69 -28.15 0.95 3.27
N CYS A 70 -29.27 0.92 3.96
CA CYS A 70 -29.88 2.09 4.59
C CYS A 70 -30.45 1.70 5.96
N MET A 71 -30.58 2.71 6.82
CA MET A 71 -31.20 2.58 8.13
C MET A 71 -31.97 3.85 8.47
N GLY A 72 -32.95 3.72 9.36
CA GLY A 72 -33.75 4.84 9.84
C GLY A 72 -34.70 4.43 10.95
N ASP A 73 -35.45 5.40 11.46
CA ASP A 73 -36.33 5.21 12.62
C ASP A 73 -37.55 4.33 12.35
N SER A 74 -37.90 4.05 11.10
CA SER A 74 -38.89 3.05 10.64
C SER A 74 -39.07 3.17 9.13
N ILE A 75 -38.53 2.23 8.35
CA ILE A 75 -38.61 2.24 6.88
C ILE A 75 -39.42 1.02 6.41
N PRO A 76 -40.35 1.16 5.44
CA PRO A 76 -40.98 0.00 4.80
C PRO A 76 -39.93 -0.92 4.14
N LEU A 77 -40.09 -2.23 4.29
CA LEU A 77 -39.15 -3.23 3.78
C LEU A 77 -38.88 -3.08 2.28
N TRP A 78 -39.90 -2.82 1.46
CA TRP A 78 -39.72 -2.67 0.01
C TRP A 78 -38.81 -1.48 -0.36
N GLU A 79 -38.99 -0.34 0.31
CA GLU A 79 -38.24 0.89 0.08
C GLU A 79 -36.78 0.74 0.56
N ALA A 80 -36.60 0.15 1.75
CA ALA A 80 -35.29 -0.13 2.30
C ALA A 80 -34.50 -1.11 1.41
N LEU A 81 -35.17 -2.16 0.92
CA LEU A 81 -34.56 -3.14 0.02
C LEU A 81 -34.18 -2.53 -1.33
N ASN A 82 -35.07 -1.73 -1.94
CA ASN A 82 -34.80 -1.06 -3.21
C ASN A 82 -33.57 -0.15 -3.10
N THR A 83 -33.48 0.61 -2.00
CA THR A 83 -32.34 1.48 -1.70
C THR A 83 -31.06 0.68 -1.47
N ALA A 84 -31.09 -0.34 -0.61
CA ALA A 84 -29.93 -1.15 -0.28
C ALA A 84 -29.37 -1.88 -1.51
N ALA A 85 -30.24 -2.49 -2.32
CA ALA A 85 -29.86 -3.18 -3.54
C ALA A 85 -29.22 -2.23 -4.58
N ARG A 86 -29.81 -1.04 -4.79
CA ARG A 86 -29.26 -0.03 -5.70
C ARG A 86 -27.87 0.43 -5.25
N ARG A 87 -27.73 0.71 -3.95
CA ARG A 87 -26.46 1.15 -3.34
C ARG A 87 -25.39 0.08 -3.42
N ALA A 88 -25.72 -1.17 -3.13
CA ALA A 88 -24.77 -2.28 -3.20
C ALA A 88 -24.29 -2.52 -4.64
N ALA A 89 -25.17 -2.33 -5.63
CA ALA A 89 -24.81 -2.47 -7.04
C ALA A 89 -23.91 -1.33 -7.56
N LEU A 90 -24.16 -0.07 -7.15
CA LEU A 90 -23.57 1.10 -7.83
C LEU A 90 -22.78 2.07 -6.94
N GLU A 91 -22.97 2.06 -5.62
CA GLU A 91 -22.54 3.15 -4.73
C GLU A 91 -21.54 2.71 -3.64
N ASP A 92 -21.08 1.45 -3.65
CA ASP A 92 -20.01 1.01 -2.76
C ASP A 92 -18.63 1.39 -3.33
N LEU A 93 -18.21 2.62 -3.04
CA LEU A 93 -16.94 3.21 -3.52
C LEU A 93 -15.68 2.50 -3.00
N ARG A 94 -15.81 1.54 -2.06
CA ARG A 94 -14.66 0.75 -1.58
C ARG A 94 -14.16 -0.23 -2.65
N PHE A 95 -15.01 -0.58 -3.62
CA PHE A 95 -14.70 -1.54 -4.67
C PHE A 95 -14.86 -0.90 -6.06
N PRO A 96 -14.15 -1.39 -7.08
CA PRO A 96 -14.43 -1.02 -8.46
C PRO A 96 -15.90 -1.30 -8.83
N PRO A 97 -16.49 -0.55 -9.77
CA PRO A 97 -17.86 -0.80 -10.24
C PRO A 97 -18.06 -2.27 -10.64
N LEU A 98 -19.26 -2.79 -10.40
CA LEU A 98 -19.64 -4.12 -10.85
C LEU A 98 -19.91 -4.14 -12.35
N GLU A 99 -19.42 -5.18 -13.01
CA GLU A 99 -19.65 -5.44 -14.44
C GLU A 99 -20.70 -6.55 -14.62
N ASN A 100 -21.43 -6.50 -15.74
CA ASN A 100 -22.57 -7.39 -16.00
C ASN A 100 -22.19 -8.88 -15.93
N HIS A 101 -21.02 -9.25 -16.46
CA HIS A 101 -20.57 -10.65 -16.46
C HIS A 101 -20.27 -11.19 -15.06
N GLU A 102 -20.03 -10.33 -14.06
CA GLU A 102 -19.82 -10.76 -12.67
C GLU A 102 -21.08 -11.40 -12.07
N ILE A 103 -22.28 -11.11 -12.59
CA ILE A 103 -23.56 -11.65 -12.08
C ILE A 103 -23.55 -13.18 -11.97
N ASN A 104 -22.87 -13.87 -12.88
CA ASN A 104 -22.77 -15.33 -12.87
C ASN A 104 -22.03 -15.90 -11.65
N ASP A 105 -21.15 -15.09 -11.04
CA ASP A 105 -20.22 -15.49 -9.99
C ASP A 105 -20.64 -14.91 -8.62
N LEU A 106 -21.72 -14.14 -8.55
CA LEU A 106 -22.13 -13.43 -7.33
C LEU A 106 -23.18 -14.19 -6.52
N GLN A 107 -22.84 -14.39 -5.25
CA GLN A 107 -23.80 -14.64 -4.19
C GLN A 107 -24.25 -13.30 -3.61
N PHE A 108 -25.48 -13.23 -3.14
CA PHE A 108 -25.96 -12.06 -2.42
C PHE A 108 -26.64 -12.46 -1.12
N GLU A 109 -26.58 -11.55 -0.15
CA GLU A 109 -27.21 -11.68 1.15
C GLU A 109 -28.03 -10.42 1.43
N VAL A 110 -29.26 -10.61 1.89
CA VAL A 110 -30.14 -9.55 2.34
C VAL A 110 -30.23 -9.61 3.85
N TRP A 111 -29.66 -8.60 4.50
CA TRP A 111 -29.72 -8.40 5.95
C TRP A 111 -30.88 -7.48 6.28
N ILE A 112 -31.83 -7.95 7.08
CA ILE A 112 -32.91 -7.12 7.63
C ILE A 112 -32.59 -6.86 9.11
N LEU A 113 -32.49 -5.59 9.47
CA LEU A 113 -32.14 -5.14 10.81
C LEU A 113 -33.37 -4.77 11.63
N PHE A 114 -33.36 -5.11 12.91
CA PHE A 114 -34.46 -4.87 13.84
C PHE A 114 -33.96 -4.73 15.29
N SER A 115 -34.86 -4.33 16.20
CA SER A 115 -34.60 -4.12 17.63
C SER A 115 -33.39 -3.23 17.96
N PRO A 116 -33.31 -1.99 17.44
CA PRO A 116 -32.25 -1.05 17.81
C PRO A 116 -32.42 -0.57 19.26
N GLU A 117 -31.36 -0.69 20.05
CA GLU A 117 -31.33 -0.29 21.45
C GLU A 117 -30.04 0.46 21.78
N LEU A 118 -30.16 1.62 22.44
CA LEU A 118 -29.01 2.34 22.97
C LEU A 118 -28.46 1.62 24.20
N ILE A 119 -27.15 1.36 24.24
CA ILE A 119 -26.47 0.85 25.43
C ILE A 119 -26.21 2.02 26.37
N GLY A 120 -27.16 2.25 27.29
CA GLY A 120 -27.14 3.35 28.27
C GLY A 120 -26.32 3.09 29.54
N SER A 121 -25.52 2.01 29.59
CA SER A 121 -24.65 1.69 30.73
C SER A 121 -23.42 2.60 30.78
N LYS A 122 -22.65 2.52 31.87
CA LYS A 122 -21.32 3.15 31.92
C LYS A 122 -20.45 2.60 30.77
N PRO A 123 -19.54 3.40 30.19
CA PRO A 123 -18.75 2.97 29.05
C PRO A 123 -18.03 1.64 29.25
N GLU A 124 -17.45 1.41 30.43
CA GLU A 124 -16.70 0.20 30.80
C GLU A 124 -17.59 -1.06 30.88
N GLU A 125 -18.89 -0.89 31.11
CA GLU A 125 -19.87 -1.99 31.25
C GLU A 125 -20.49 -2.38 29.91
N ARG A 126 -20.34 -1.55 28.86
CA ARG A 126 -20.93 -1.77 27.53
C ARG A 126 -20.68 -3.18 26.95
N PRO A 127 -19.49 -3.80 27.09
CA PRO A 127 -19.25 -5.15 26.57
C PRO A 127 -20.21 -6.22 27.11
N GLN A 128 -20.74 -6.05 28.33
CA GLN A 128 -21.65 -7.01 28.97
C GLN A 128 -23.03 -7.07 28.30
N TYR A 129 -23.38 -6.04 27.52
CA TYR A 129 -24.66 -5.93 26.82
C TYR A 129 -24.57 -6.42 25.36
N ILE A 130 -23.43 -6.98 24.96
CA ILE A 130 -23.15 -7.39 23.58
C ILE A 130 -23.01 -8.90 23.52
N GLU A 131 -23.97 -9.56 22.85
CA GLU A 131 -23.90 -10.98 22.52
C GLU A 131 -23.28 -11.13 21.13
N VAL A 132 -22.03 -11.57 21.06
CA VAL A 132 -21.29 -11.80 19.81
C VAL A 132 -22.01 -12.82 18.93
N GLY A 133 -22.16 -12.51 17.64
CA GLY A 133 -22.88 -13.33 16.66
C GLY A 133 -24.40 -13.17 16.67
N ARG A 134 -24.95 -12.45 17.66
CA ARG A 134 -26.37 -12.07 17.70
C ARG A 134 -26.56 -10.58 17.46
N HIS A 135 -25.75 -9.75 18.09
CA HIS A 135 -25.87 -8.30 18.02
C HIS A 135 -24.96 -7.72 16.93
N GLY A 136 -25.49 -6.79 16.14
CA GLY A 136 -24.71 -5.80 15.40
C GLY A 136 -24.54 -4.53 16.24
N LEU A 137 -23.56 -3.69 15.87
CA LEU A 137 -23.25 -2.45 16.57
C LEU A 137 -23.32 -1.25 15.64
N LEU A 138 -23.87 -0.14 16.13
CA LEU A 138 -23.77 1.17 15.52
C LEU A 138 -23.14 2.13 16.53
N VAL A 139 -21.95 2.63 16.21
CA VAL A 139 -21.25 3.68 16.97
C VAL A 139 -21.50 5.02 16.29
N VAL A 140 -21.90 6.03 17.08
CA VAL A 140 -22.15 7.39 16.60
C VAL A 140 -21.43 8.38 17.52
N ARG A 141 -20.65 9.30 16.93
CA ARG A 141 -20.01 10.41 17.62
C ARG A 141 -19.97 11.65 16.72
N GLY A 142 -20.86 12.62 16.97
CA GLY A 142 -21.06 13.75 16.05
C GLY A 142 -21.44 13.25 14.64
N GLU A 143 -20.68 13.66 13.62
CA GLU A 143 -20.86 13.21 12.23
C GLU A 143 -20.27 11.81 11.95
N HIS A 144 -19.46 11.28 12.85
CA HIS A 144 -18.80 9.98 12.68
C HIS A 144 -19.74 8.83 13.00
N ARG A 145 -19.86 7.87 12.07
CA ARG A 145 -20.73 6.70 12.21
C ARG A 145 -20.06 5.43 11.73
N GLY A 146 -20.12 4.37 12.53
CA GLY A 146 -19.56 3.06 12.21
C GLY A 146 -20.55 1.97 12.54
N LEU A 147 -20.97 1.20 11.52
CA LEU A 147 -21.89 0.07 11.69
C LEU A 147 -21.21 -1.26 11.37
N LEU A 148 -21.35 -2.24 12.25
CA LEU A 148 -20.97 -3.62 12.00
C LEU A 148 -22.18 -4.55 12.12
N LEU A 149 -22.33 -5.46 11.17
CA LEU A 149 -23.39 -6.47 11.16
C LEU A 149 -23.10 -7.60 12.18
N PRO A 150 -24.12 -8.34 12.64
CA PRO A 150 -23.96 -9.41 13.63
C PRO A 150 -22.84 -10.43 13.34
N ASP A 151 -22.67 -10.83 12.09
CA ASP A 151 -21.67 -11.85 11.71
C ASP A 151 -20.22 -11.32 11.70
N THR A 152 -20.03 -10.01 11.77
CA THR A 152 -18.68 -9.42 11.67
C THR A 152 -17.76 -9.88 12.80
N ALA A 153 -18.27 -9.99 14.03
CA ALA A 153 -17.46 -10.39 15.18
C ALA A 153 -17.06 -11.88 15.12
N PRO A 154 -17.99 -12.83 14.86
CA PRO A 154 -17.62 -14.22 14.61
C PRO A 154 -16.63 -14.39 13.45
N GLU A 155 -16.86 -13.73 12.31
CA GLU A 155 -15.98 -13.82 11.13
C GLU A 155 -14.55 -13.35 11.45
N LYS A 156 -14.42 -12.26 12.21
CA LYS A 156 -13.13 -11.70 12.62
C LYS A 156 -12.58 -12.28 13.93
N LYS A 157 -13.27 -13.26 14.54
CA LYS A 157 -12.92 -13.86 15.84
C LYS A 157 -12.75 -12.81 16.96
N LEU A 158 -13.59 -11.79 16.97
CA LEU A 158 -13.58 -10.71 17.96
C LEU A 158 -14.45 -11.07 19.16
N ASP A 159 -14.00 -10.67 20.35
CA ASP A 159 -14.85 -10.61 21.54
C ASP A 159 -15.66 -9.30 21.57
N ALA A 160 -16.52 -9.11 22.58
CA ALA A 160 -17.39 -7.93 22.68
C ALA A 160 -16.59 -6.61 22.72
N ARG A 161 -15.40 -6.61 23.34
CA ARG A 161 -14.53 -5.45 23.42
C ARG A 161 -13.89 -5.15 22.07
N GLY A 162 -13.28 -6.15 21.43
CA GLY A 162 -12.70 -6.03 20.10
C GLY A 162 -13.75 -5.59 19.07
N PHE A 163 -15.00 -6.00 19.25
CA PHE A 163 -16.11 -5.59 18.38
C PHE A 163 -16.47 -4.10 18.52
N LEU A 164 -16.47 -3.57 19.75
CA LEU A 164 -16.62 -2.13 20.01
C LEU A 164 -15.48 -1.32 19.40
N GLU A 165 -14.24 -1.76 19.63
CA GLU A 165 -13.05 -1.11 19.07
C GLU A 165 -13.09 -1.08 17.54
N GLU A 166 -13.51 -2.18 16.91
CA GLU A 166 -13.65 -2.27 15.47
C GLU A 166 -14.78 -1.37 14.94
N ALA A 167 -15.89 -1.24 15.67
CA ALA A 167 -16.98 -0.33 15.31
C ALA A 167 -16.52 1.13 15.38
N CYS A 168 -15.70 1.48 16.38
CA CYS A 168 -15.04 2.80 16.47
C CYS A 168 -14.08 3.03 15.30
N ARG A 169 -13.22 2.06 14.95
CA ARG A 169 -12.34 2.16 13.78
C ARG A 169 -13.13 2.40 12.49
N LYS A 170 -14.24 1.69 12.33
CA LYS A 170 -15.15 1.87 11.18
C LYS A 170 -15.84 3.24 11.15
N ALA A 171 -16.06 3.86 12.31
CA ALA A 171 -16.53 5.23 12.41
C ALA A 171 -15.43 6.28 12.14
N HIS A 172 -14.19 5.87 11.87
CA HIS A 172 -13.03 6.73 11.73
C HIS A 172 -12.71 7.55 13.00
N ILE A 173 -12.95 6.96 14.17
CA ILE A 173 -12.55 7.51 15.47
C ILE A 173 -11.57 6.56 16.18
N SER A 174 -10.98 6.99 17.30
CA SER A 174 -10.04 6.17 18.07
C SER A 174 -10.71 4.87 18.52
N ALA A 175 -9.96 3.76 18.49
CA ALA A 175 -10.46 2.45 18.89
C ALA A 175 -11.03 2.44 20.33
N ASN A 176 -10.51 3.29 21.22
CA ASN A 176 -10.97 3.40 22.60
C ASN A 176 -12.10 4.43 22.78
N SER A 177 -12.60 5.07 21.71
CA SER A 177 -13.62 6.11 21.86
C SER A 177 -14.96 5.60 22.38
N TRP A 178 -15.22 4.29 22.37
CA TRP A 178 -16.36 3.70 23.07
C TRP A 178 -16.26 3.80 24.59
N LEU A 179 -15.12 4.20 25.17
CA LEU A 179 -14.98 4.52 26.59
C LEU A 179 -15.40 5.97 26.91
N GLU A 180 -15.62 6.79 25.88
CA GLU A 180 -15.96 8.20 26.05
C GLU A 180 -17.48 8.39 26.14
N ALA A 181 -17.92 9.32 26.99
CA ALA A 181 -19.34 9.55 27.30
C ALA A 181 -20.12 10.11 26.09
N GLU A 182 -19.44 10.86 25.22
CA GLU A 182 -20.00 11.47 24.01
C GLU A 182 -20.22 10.46 22.87
N THR A 183 -19.68 9.26 23.00
CA THR A 183 -19.86 8.18 22.02
C THR A 183 -21.10 7.39 22.35
N MET A 184 -22.09 7.43 21.45
CA MET A 184 -23.30 6.62 21.55
C MET A 184 -23.06 5.26 20.89
N VAL A 185 -23.42 4.19 21.59
CA VAL A 185 -23.34 2.82 21.09
C VAL A 185 -24.73 2.21 21.08
N PHE A 186 -25.23 1.89 19.90
CA PHE A 186 -26.46 1.13 19.72
C PHE A 186 -26.12 -0.32 19.42
N ARG A 187 -26.91 -1.24 19.99
CA ARG A 187 -26.97 -2.64 19.55
C ARG A 187 -28.24 -2.86 18.75
N PHE A 188 -28.20 -3.78 17.80
CA PHE A 188 -29.39 -4.23 17.06
C PHE A 188 -29.24 -5.71 16.70
N GLN A 189 -30.33 -6.34 16.26
CA GLN A 189 -30.32 -7.71 15.74
C GLN A 189 -30.54 -7.70 14.23
N GLY A 190 -30.14 -8.80 13.57
CA GLY A 190 -30.29 -8.96 12.13
C GLY A 190 -30.67 -10.37 11.74
N MET A 191 -31.43 -10.49 10.65
CA MET A 191 -31.69 -11.76 9.96
C MET A 191 -31.12 -11.68 8.55
N VAL A 192 -30.54 -12.77 8.07
CA VAL A 192 -29.90 -12.85 6.76
C VAL A 192 -30.60 -13.87 5.87
N PHE A 193 -30.81 -13.49 4.61
CA PHE A 193 -31.30 -14.38 3.56
C PHE A 193 -30.28 -14.39 2.43
N SER A 194 -29.84 -15.57 2.01
CA SER A 194 -28.81 -15.72 0.98
C SER A 194 -29.38 -16.32 -0.30
N GLY A 195 -28.84 -15.90 -1.44
CA GLY A 195 -29.20 -16.45 -2.75
C GLY A 195 -28.07 -16.32 -3.77
N ASN A 196 -28.22 -16.99 -4.91
CA ASN A 196 -27.32 -16.84 -6.04
C ASN A 196 -27.91 -15.83 -7.03
N LEU A 197 -27.13 -14.82 -7.43
CA LEU A 197 -27.63 -13.74 -8.28
C LEU A 197 -27.97 -14.24 -9.70
N LYS A 198 -27.21 -15.22 -10.22
CA LYS A 198 -27.45 -15.84 -11.53
C LYS A 198 -28.84 -16.49 -11.61
N GLU A 199 -29.25 -17.16 -10.53
CA GLU A 199 -30.55 -17.85 -10.46
C GLU A 199 -31.74 -16.88 -10.40
N LYS A 200 -31.49 -15.66 -9.91
CA LYS A 200 -32.52 -14.61 -9.77
C LYS A 200 -32.50 -13.60 -10.92
N PHE A 201 -31.59 -13.75 -11.88
CA PHE A 201 -31.48 -12.87 -13.04
C PHE A 201 -32.42 -13.32 -14.16
N PRO A 202 -33.08 -12.39 -14.90
CA PRO A 202 -33.98 -12.74 -15.98
C PRO A 202 -33.31 -13.59 -17.08
N GLN A 203 -33.89 -14.75 -17.40
CA GLN A 203 -33.30 -15.72 -18.32
C GLN A 203 -33.11 -15.15 -19.73
N GLU A 204 -34.06 -14.33 -20.18
CA GLU A 204 -34.06 -13.65 -21.46
C GLU A 204 -32.87 -12.67 -21.62
N LEU A 205 -32.32 -12.16 -20.52
CA LEU A 205 -31.20 -11.22 -20.52
C LEU A 205 -29.84 -11.89 -20.33
N THR A 206 -29.78 -13.21 -20.09
CA THR A 206 -28.51 -13.91 -19.80
C THR A 206 -27.45 -13.78 -20.90
N HIS A 207 -27.86 -13.48 -22.13
CA HIS A 207 -26.97 -13.24 -23.27
C HIS A 207 -26.06 -12.01 -23.10
N ILE A 208 -26.41 -11.04 -22.24
CA ILE A 208 -25.58 -9.85 -21.98
C ILE A 208 -24.52 -10.06 -20.90
N LEU A 209 -24.52 -11.22 -20.22
CA LEU A 209 -23.60 -11.55 -19.12
C LEU A 209 -22.27 -12.14 -19.60
N GLN A 210 -21.92 -11.95 -20.87
CA GLN A 210 -20.70 -12.53 -21.45
C GLN A 210 -19.46 -11.77 -20.94
N PRO A 211 -18.41 -12.47 -20.48
CA PRO A 211 -17.20 -11.81 -20.05
C PRO A 211 -16.53 -11.08 -21.23
N PRO A 212 -15.77 -10.01 -20.96
CA PRO A 212 -14.99 -9.35 -21.99
C PRO A 212 -14.05 -10.35 -22.66
N LYS A 213 -14.11 -10.42 -23.99
CA LYS A 213 -13.20 -11.26 -24.79
C LYS A 213 -11.84 -10.58 -24.86
N GLY A 214 -10.77 -11.34 -24.73
CA GLY A 214 -9.41 -10.89 -25.00
C GLY A 214 -8.92 -11.26 -26.41
N PRO A 215 -7.64 -10.97 -26.73
CA PRO A 215 -7.04 -11.29 -28.01
C PRO A 215 -6.91 -12.80 -28.21
N GLY A 216 -7.12 -13.27 -29.44
CA GLY A 216 -6.87 -14.66 -29.81
C GLY A 216 -5.38 -14.95 -29.99
N GLN A 217 -5.03 -16.24 -30.15
CA GLN A 217 -3.64 -16.66 -30.41
C GLN A 217 -3.05 -16.07 -31.70
N LYS A 218 -3.89 -15.90 -32.74
CA LYS A 218 -3.46 -15.23 -33.99
C LYS A 218 -3.17 -13.74 -33.75
N ASP A 219 -4.02 -13.05 -32.99
CA ASP A 219 -3.80 -11.64 -32.63
C ASP A 219 -2.51 -11.48 -31.83
N LEU A 220 -2.28 -12.33 -30.83
CA LEU A 220 -1.08 -12.28 -30.00
C LEU A 220 0.21 -12.36 -30.81
N ALA A 221 0.29 -13.27 -31.78
CA ALA A 221 1.47 -13.40 -32.63
C ALA A 221 1.69 -12.15 -33.49
N LEU A 222 0.62 -11.61 -34.09
CA LEU A 222 0.68 -10.37 -34.88
C LEU A 222 1.08 -9.16 -34.05
N LEU A 223 0.52 -9.02 -32.86
CA LEU A 223 0.83 -7.92 -31.93
C LEU A 223 2.26 -8.02 -31.40
N ALA A 224 2.76 -9.23 -31.14
CA ALA A 224 4.15 -9.41 -30.71
C ALA A 224 5.14 -8.99 -31.80
N ASP A 225 4.91 -9.43 -33.05
CA ASP A 225 5.69 -8.99 -34.21
C ASP A 225 5.60 -7.46 -34.41
N HIS A 226 4.41 -6.90 -34.23
CA HIS A 226 4.19 -5.46 -34.30
C HIS A 226 5.05 -4.69 -33.29
N CYS A 227 5.10 -5.14 -32.04
CA CYS A 227 5.98 -4.58 -31.01
C CYS A 227 7.47 -4.70 -31.40
N TYR A 228 7.90 -5.86 -31.92
CA TYR A 228 9.27 -6.05 -32.39
C TYR A 228 9.64 -5.02 -33.45
N ARG A 229 8.82 -4.89 -34.50
CA ARG A 229 9.05 -3.92 -35.58
C ARG A 229 9.06 -2.48 -35.07
N ASN A 230 8.19 -2.14 -34.13
CA ASN A 230 8.16 -0.81 -33.53
C ASN A 230 9.42 -0.51 -32.71
N ILE A 231 9.96 -1.47 -31.96
CA ILE A 231 11.24 -1.29 -31.26
C ILE A 231 12.36 -1.01 -32.28
N ILE A 232 12.47 -1.81 -33.35
CA ILE A 232 13.49 -1.62 -34.40
C ILE A 232 13.35 -0.27 -35.09
N LYS A 233 12.13 0.12 -35.52
CA LYS A 233 11.86 1.43 -36.14
C LYS A 233 12.31 2.57 -35.25
N GLN A 234 11.98 2.50 -33.96
CA GLN A 234 12.38 3.53 -33.02
C GLN A 234 13.90 3.60 -32.85
N PHE A 235 14.60 2.47 -32.82
CA PHE A 235 16.07 2.46 -32.83
C PHE A 235 16.65 3.20 -34.05
N GLU A 236 16.06 3.00 -35.22
CA GLU A 236 16.41 3.66 -36.47
C GLU A 236 15.92 5.12 -36.55
N ASN A 237 15.37 5.69 -35.46
CA ASN A 237 14.73 7.01 -35.39
C ASN A 237 13.60 7.19 -36.43
N ARG A 238 12.92 6.10 -36.78
CA ARG A 238 11.75 6.10 -37.67
C ARG A 238 10.47 6.19 -36.85
N ILE A 239 9.43 6.70 -37.48
CA ILE A 239 8.08 6.80 -36.89
C ILE A 239 7.54 5.37 -36.67
N PRO A 240 7.07 5.04 -35.45
CA PRO A 240 6.45 3.75 -35.17
C PRO A 240 5.06 3.65 -35.80
N ASP A 241 4.60 2.42 -36.01
CA ASP A 241 3.22 2.16 -36.43
C ASP A 241 2.33 2.16 -35.20
N TYR A 242 1.49 3.18 -35.06
CA TYR A 242 0.61 3.38 -33.90
C TYR A 242 -0.53 2.36 -33.81
N TYR A 243 -0.91 1.73 -34.93
CA TYR A 243 -2.08 0.88 -35.02
C TYR A 243 -1.90 -0.24 -36.05
N LEU A 244 -2.47 -1.41 -35.77
CA LEU A 244 -2.51 -2.60 -36.59
C LEU A 244 -3.99 -2.97 -36.86
N PRO A 245 -4.54 -2.61 -38.04
CA PRO A 245 -5.98 -2.71 -38.34
C PRO A 245 -6.62 -4.10 -38.30
N SER A 246 -5.82 -5.16 -38.33
CA SER A 246 -6.30 -6.55 -38.34
C SER A 246 -6.14 -7.28 -37.01
N ALA A 247 -5.64 -6.58 -35.98
CA ALA A 247 -5.41 -7.16 -34.67
C ALA A 247 -6.45 -6.64 -33.66
N TYR A 248 -6.80 -7.49 -32.70
CA TYR A 248 -7.64 -7.12 -31.56
C TYR A 248 -7.15 -5.83 -30.86
N ASP A 249 -8.07 -4.93 -30.52
CA ASP A 249 -7.79 -3.69 -29.77
C ASP A 249 -8.91 -3.38 -28.77
N GLY A 250 -9.06 -4.24 -27.78
CA GLY A 250 -9.99 -4.03 -26.67
C GLY A 250 -9.34 -3.41 -25.43
N LYS A 251 -10.17 -3.19 -24.42
CA LYS A 251 -9.74 -2.70 -23.11
C LYS A 251 -9.08 -3.82 -22.31
N ILE A 252 -7.90 -3.56 -21.78
CA ILE A 252 -7.12 -4.51 -20.98
C ILE A 252 -6.78 -3.93 -19.61
N SER A 253 -6.60 -4.80 -18.63
CA SER A 253 -6.12 -4.40 -17.30
C SER A 253 -4.59 -4.30 -17.28
N GLY A 254 -3.89 -5.00 -18.16
CA GLY A 254 -2.46 -4.78 -18.34
C GLY A 254 -1.85 -5.68 -19.39
N ALA A 255 -0.58 -5.41 -19.66
CA ALA A 255 0.22 -6.16 -20.61
C ALA A 255 1.68 -6.18 -20.18
N CYS A 256 2.37 -7.25 -20.56
CA CYS A 256 3.81 -7.37 -20.47
C CYS A 256 4.39 -7.69 -21.84
N LEU A 257 5.34 -6.88 -22.28
CA LEU A 257 6.17 -7.08 -23.44
C LEU A 257 7.54 -7.60 -22.98
N ARG A 258 7.80 -8.87 -23.24
CA ARG A 258 9.09 -9.50 -23.00
C ARG A 258 9.99 -9.33 -24.23
N VAL A 259 11.10 -8.64 -24.03
CA VAL A 259 12.17 -8.41 -25.00
C VAL A 259 13.22 -9.50 -24.80
N ARG A 260 13.45 -10.34 -25.81
CA ARG A 260 14.47 -11.38 -25.74
C ARG A 260 15.71 -10.97 -26.51
N LEU A 261 16.81 -10.91 -25.77
CA LEU A 261 18.13 -10.58 -26.26
C LEU A 261 18.99 -11.84 -26.36
N LYS A 262 20.16 -11.74 -27.00
CA LYS A 262 21.06 -12.89 -27.21
C LYS A 262 21.40 -13.69 -25.94
N SER A 263 21.56 -13.04 -24.80
CA SER A 263 22.01 -13.66 -23.55
C SER A 263 21.03 -13.51 -22.37
N LEU A 264 19.98 -12.70 -22.51
CA LEU A 264 19.03 -12.41 -21.43
C LEU A 264 17.66 -12.01 -21.96
N SER A 265 16.67 -11.90 -21.08
CA SER A 265 15.36 -11.32 -21.39
C SER A 265 15.03 -10.20 -20.41
N ALA A 266 14.27 -9.21 -20.88
CA ALA A 266 13.79 -8.10 -20.07
C ALA A 266 12.29 -7.90 -20.31
N ASP A 267 11.57 -7.54 -19.26
CA ASP A 267 10.12 -7.34 -19.30
C ASP A 267 9.81 -5.84 -19.19
N CYS A 268 8.96 -5.34 -20.07
CA CYS A 268 8.30 -4.04 -19.95
C CYS A 268 6.84 -4.31 -19.68
N ALA A 269 6.36 -3.98 -18.48
CA ALA A 269 5.01 -4.31 -18.06
C ALA A 269 4.25 -3.11 -17.50
N GLN A 270 2.93 -3.13 -17.67
CA GLN A 270 2.02 -2.10 -17.18
C GLN A 270 0.72 -2.73 -16.67
N LEU A 271 0.16 -2.17 -15.60
CA LEU A 271 -1.07 -2.62 -14.95
C LEU A 271 -1.95 -1.40 -14.60
N HIS A 272 -3.23 -1.46 -14.95
CA HIS A 272 -4.30 -0.50 -14.68
C HIS A 272 -5.59 -1.24 -14.31
N LEU A 273 -5.85 -1.42 -13.02
CA LEU A 273 -7.02 -2.17 -12.56
C LEU A 273 -8.32 -1.34 -12.62
N ASN A 274 -8.24 -0.04 -12.31
CA ASN A 274 -9.43 0.82 -12.20
C ASN A 274 -9.86 1.46 -13.52
N HIS A 275 -8.91 1.60 -14.46
CA HIS A 275 -9.15 2.24 -15.76
C HIS A 275 -8.50 1.41 -16.87
N PRO A 276 -9.18 0.35 -17.35
CA PRO A 276 -8.68 -0.46 -18.44
C PRO A 276 -8.30 0.39 -19.67
N GLN A 277 -7.11 0.15 -20.22
CA GLN A 277 -6.54 0.93 -21.32
C GLN A 277 -6.71 0.21 -22.68
N PRO A 278 -6.73 0.95 -23.81
CA PRO A 278 -6.67 0.33 -25.14
C PRO A 278 -5.39 -0.49 -25.31
N LEU A 279 -5.52 -1.71 -25.82
CA LEU A 279 -4.41 -2.65 -25.94
C LEU A 279 -3.27 -2.10 -26.81
N GLN A 280 -3.55 -1.65 -28.04
CA GLN A 280 -2.49 -1.26 -28.97
C GLN A 280 -1.75 0.01 -28.54
N ALA A 281 -2.45 0.96 -27.93
CA ALA A 281 -1.83 2.13 -27.29
C ALA A 281 -0.90 1.72 -26.14
N THR A 282 -1.34 0.78 -25.29
CA THR A 282 -0.50 0.20 -24.23
C THR A 282 0.76 -0.45 -24.79
N LEU A 283 0.62 -1.28 -25.83
CA LEU A 283 1.73 -1.98 -26.47
C LEU A 283 2.73 -1.03 -27.14
N LEU A 284 2.27 0.09 -27.72
CA LEU A 284 3.15 1.13 -28.24
C LEU A 284 4.01 1.74 -27.13
N GLY A 285 3.40 2.10 -26.00
CA GLY A 285 4.12 2.62 -24.83
C GLY A 285 5.14 1.62 -24.28
N LEU A 286 4.79 0.33 -24.20
CA LEU A 286 5.72 -0.73 -23.80
C LEU A 286 6.89 -0.87 -24.80
N SER A 287 6.62 -0.77 -26.10
CA SER A 287 7.65 -0.81 -27.14
C SER A 287 8.61 0.39 -27.04
N GLN A 288 8.09 1.57 -26.71
CA GLN A 288 8.87 2.77 -26.44
C GLN A 288 9.78 2.62 -25.22
N ASN A 289 9.24 2.09 -24.13
CA ASN A 289 10.01 1.81 -22.92
C ASN A 289 11.11 0.78 -23.17
N ALA A 290 10.81 -0.28 -23.92
CA ALA A 290 11.79 -1.29 -24.33
C ALA A 290 12.94 -0.67 -25.15
N SER A 291 12.61 0.12 -26.17
CA SER A 291 13.60 0.82 -27.00
C SER A 291 14.49 1.76 -26.17
N LEU A 292 13.89 2.56 -25.30
CA LEU A 292 14.62 3.46 -24.41
C LEU A 292 15.55 2.69 -23.46
N ALA A 293 15.06 1.62 -22.83
CA ALA A 293 15.85 0.79 -21.93
C ALA A 293 17.03 0.15 -22.65
N MET A 294 16.83 -0.37 -23.87
CA MET A 294 17.91 -0.95 -24.66
C MET A 294 18.97 0.11 -25.03
N ARG A 295 18.58 1.34 -25.40
CA ARG A 295 19.51 2.45 -25.65
C ARG A 295 20.32 2.82 -24.41
N GLN A 296 19.66 2.92 -23.25
CA GLN A 296 20.32 3.23 -21.97
C GLN A 296 21.37 2.19 -21.59
N ASN A 297 21.13 0.92 -21.95
CA ASN A 297 22.04 -0.19 -21.74
C ASN A 297 23.03 -0.41 -22.90
N LYS A 298 23.14 0.55 -23.84
CA LYS A 298 24.07 0.53 -24.99
C LYS A 298 23.90 -0.70 -25.90
N LEU A 299 22.71 -1.28 -25.94
CA LEU A 299 22.38 -2.42 -26.81
C LEU A 299 22.10 -1.96 -28.25
N GLN A 300 22.33 -2.86 -29.20
CA GLN A 300 22.08 -2.63 -30.63
C GLN A 300 20.78 -3.32 -31.09
N PRO A 301 20.17 -2.88 -32.21
CA PRO A 301 18.98 -3.53 -32.77
C PRO A 301 19.18 -5.02 -33.04
N ALA A 302 20.38 -5.40 -33.50
CA ALA A 302 20.75 -6.79 -33.77
C ALA A 302 20.85 -7.68 -32.51
N ASP A 303 20.80 -7.09 -31.31
CA ASP A 303 20.73 -7.85 -30.07
C ASP A 303 19.30 -8.31 -29.76
N LEU A 304 18.28 -7.67 -30.35
CA LEU A 304 16.88 -8.07 -30.24
C LEU A 304 16.58 -9.28 -31.12
N GLN A 305 16.35 -10.43 -30.48
CA GLN A 305 16.02 -11.67 -31.20
C GLN A 305 14.53 -11.82 -31.47
N LYS A 306 13.71 -11.61 -30.45
CA LYS A 306 12.24 -11.73 -30.55
C LYS A 306 11.55 -11.00 -29.41
N THR A 307 10.26 -10.77 -29.57
CA THR A 307 9.36 -10.31 -28.52
C THR A 307 8.42 -11.44 -28.10
N ALA A 308 7.91 -11.36 -26.88
CA ALA A 308 6.77 -12.14 -26.41
C ALA A 308 5.79 -11.20 -25.72
N LEU A 309 4.51 -11.54 -25.80
CA LEU A 309 3.45 -10.79 -25.14
C LEU A 309 2.76 -11.65 -24.11
N CYS A 310 2.39 -11.03 -23.01
CA CYS A 310 1.34 -11.53 -22.15
C CYS A 310 0.35 -10.41 -21.83
N ILE A 311 -0.91 -10.63 -22.14
CA ILE A 311 -2.00 -9.66 -22.01
C ILE A 311 -2.97 -10.22 -20.97
N PHE A 312 -3.42 -9.36 -20.06
CA PHE A 312 -4.31 -9.76 -18.98
C PHE A 312 -5.41 -8.74 -18.73
N TRP A 313 -6.61 -9.24 -18.44
CA TRP A 313 -7.83 -8.46 -18.28
C TRP A 313 -8.79 -9.18 -17.33
N ASP A 314 -9.93 -8.56 -17.03
CA ASP A 314 -10.98 -9.13 -16.17
C ASP A 314 -10.47 -9.56 -14.78
N PRO A 315 -9.93 -8.63 -13.98
CA PRO A 315 -9.39 -8.94 -12.66
C PRO A 315 -10.50 -9.31 -11.67
N LYS A 316 -10.35 -10.45 -11.00
CA LYS A 316 -11.28 -10.92 -9.97
C LYS A 316 -10.55 -11.12 -8.64
N ASN A 317 -11.04 -10.47 -7.58
CA ASN A 317 -10.51 -10.62 -6.22
C ASN A 317 -10.75 -12.03 -5.67
N LEU A 318 -9.67 -12.67 -5.18
CA LEU A 318 -9.67 -13.99 -4.56
C LEU A 318 -9.47 -13.93 -3.04
N GLY A 319 -9.07 -12.78 -2.50
CA GLY A 319 -8.76 -12.56 -1.09
C GLY A 319 -7.40 -11.89 -0.90
N ASP A 320 -6.82 -12.09 0.27
CA ASP A 320 -5.46 -11.65 0.59
C ASP A 320 -4.48 -12.84 0.66
N ALA A 321 -3.20 -12.57 0.94
CA ALA A 321 -2.17 -13.61 0.98
C ALA A 321 -2.39 -14.73 2.02
N GLN A 322 -3.31 -14.55 2.98
CA GLN A 322 -3.70 -15.58 3.96
C GLN A 322 -5.03 -16.24 3.63
N THR A 323 -5.97 -15.49 3.04
CA THR A 323 -7.37 -15.92 2.85
C THR A 323 -7.72 -16.26 1.40
N ALA A 324 -6.77 -16.14 0.47
CA ALA A 324 -7.02 -16.36 -0.96
C ALA A 324 -7.55 -17.77 -1.25
N ASP A 325 -8.72 -17.84 -1.90
CA ASP A 325 -9.29 -19.09 -2.41
C ASP A 325 -9.05 -19.20 -3.92
N VAL A 326 -8.22 -20.17 -4.31
CA VAL A 326 -7.84 -20.45 -5.70
C VAL A 326 -8.39 -21.78 -6.21
N SER A 327 -9.23 -22.46 -5.40
CA SER A 327 -9.64 -23.86 -5.64
C SER A 327 -10.45 -24.06 -6.93
N GLU A 328 -11.24 -23.08 -7.33
CA GLU A 328 -12.10 -23.13 -8.54
C GLU A 328 -11.45 -22.49 -9.79
N LEU A 329 -10.17 -22.11 -9.72
CA LEU A 329 -9.52 -21.35 -10.78
C LEU A 329 -9.08 -22.23 -11.97
N ASP A 330 -9.62 -21.97 -13.17
CA ASP A 330 -9.10 -22.57 -14.42
C ASP A 330 -7.79 -21.89 -14.85
N THR A 331 -6.66 -22.51 -14.51
CA THR A 331 -5.32 -22.01 -14.82
C THR A 331 -4.99 -22.04 -16.30
N ARG A 332 -5.77 -22.71 -17.16
CA ARG A 332 -5.58 -22.66 -18.62
C ARG A 332 -5.97 -21.33 -19.24
N ARG A 333 -6.75 -20.52 -18.50
CA ARG A 333 -7.25 -19.22 -18.94
C ARG A 333 -6.91 -18.09 -17.98
N HIS A 334 -6.57 -18.43 -16.73
CA HIS A 334 -6.33 -17.44 -15.69
C HIS A 334 -4.92 -17.50 -15.12
N GLY A 335 -4.35 -16.32 -14.86
CA GLY A 335 -3.17 -16.13 -14.05
C GLY A 335 -3.53 -15.61 -12.66
N ILE A 336 -2.58 -15.69 -11.74
CA ILE A 336 -2.68 -15.18 -10.37
C ILE A 336 -1.80 -13.93 -10.24
N LEU A 337 -2.40 -12.82 -9.85
CA LEU A 337 -1.80 -11.51 -9.68
C LEU A 337 -1.79 -11.14 -8.18
N ALA A 338 -0.62 -10.95 -7.60
CA ALA A 338 -0.48 -10.39 -6.25
C ALA A 338 -0.12 -8.91 -6.31
N LEU A 339 -0.74 -8.11 -5.45
CA LEU A 339 -0.58 -6.66 -5.35
C LEU A 339 -0.16 -6.28 -3.93
N HIS A 340 0.86 -5.44 -3.79
CA HIS A 340 1.32 -4.95 -2.49
C HIS A 340 1.96 -3.56 -2.65
N PHE A 341 1.38 -2.55 -2.02
CA PHE A 341 1.85 -1.14 -2.07
C PHE A 341 2.29 -0.64 -3.46
N GLY A 342 1.46 -0.86 -4.49
CA GLY A 342 1.73 -0.42 -5.87
C GLY A 342 2.71 -1.30 -6.66
N LYS A 343 3.35 -2.28 -6.01
CA LYS A 343 4.09 -3.36 -6.67
C LYS A 343 3.16 -4.52 -6.98
N TRP A 344 3.52 -5.28 -7.99
CA TRP A 344 2.75 -6.44 -8.39
C TRP A 344 3.59 -7.53 -9.03
N ILE A 345 3.09 -8.75 -8.98
CA ILE A 345 3.64 -9.91 -9.67
C ILE A 345 2.49 -10.73 -10.24
N LEU A 346 2.63 -11.13 -11.50
CA LEU A 346 1.69 -12.03 -12.19
C LEU A 346 2.40 -13.34 -12.46
N GLY A 347 1.76 -14.45 -12.09
CA GLY A 347 2.15 -15.80 -12.48
C GLY A 347 1.04 -16.46 -13.31
N TYR A 348 1.42 -17.03 -14.45
CA TYR A 348 0.54 -17.79 -15.33
C TYR A 348 1.27 -19.06 -15.79
N ALA A 349 0.69 -20.22 -15.47
CA ALA A 349 1.21 -21.53 -15.86
C ALA A 349 0.03 -22.47 -16.18
N PRO A 350 -0.36 -22.59 -17.45
CA PRO A 350 -1.56 -23.33 -17.84
C PRO A 350 -1.45 -24.82 -17.50
N GLY A 351 -2.47 -25.34 -16.81
CA GLY A 351 -2.53 -26.73 -16.38
C GLY A 351 -1.72 -27.04 -15.12
N LYS A 352 -1.00 -26.07 -14.54
CA LYS A 352 -0.42 -26.20 -13.21
C LYS A 352 -1.52 -26.01 -12.15
N ASP A 353 -1.35 -26.67 -11.01
CA ASP A 353 -2.21 -26.51 -9.84
C ASP A 353 -2.25 -25.02 -9.38
N PRO A 354 -3.44 -24.42 -9.17
CA PRO A 354 -3.57 -23.02 -8.77
C PRO A 354 -2.84 -22.66 -7.49
N GLN A 355 -2.84 -23.54 -6.49
CA GLN A 355 -2.18 -23.29 -5.21
C GLN A 355 -0.66 -23.20 -5.38
N SER A 356 -0.09 -24.08 -6.21
CA SER A 356 1.34 -24.02 -6.53
C SER A 356 1.72 -22.76 -7.32
N ILE A 357 0.84 -22.23 -8.18
CA ILE A 357 1.07 -20.92 -8.83
C ILE A 357 1.05 -19.79 -7.79
N LEU A 358 0.08 -19.79 -6.87
CA LEU A 358 -0.01 -18.79 -5.80
C LEU A 358 1.25 -18.79 -4.92
N GLU A 359 1.74 -19.96 -4.55
CA GLU A 359 2.97 -20.11 -3.78
C GLU A 359 4.20 -19.56 -4.51
N ASP A 360 4.33 -19.84 -5.81
CA ASP A 360 5.41 -19.29 -6.64
C ASP A 360 5.32 -17.75 -6.70
N VAL A 361 4.12 -17.20 -6.90
CA VAL A 361 3.87 -15.75 -6.95
C VAL A 361 4.26 -15.11 -5.62
N LEU A 362 3.80 -15.64 -4.50
CA LEU A 362 4.11 -15.12 -3.15
C LEU A 362 5.58 -15.29 -2.77
N LYS A 363 6.23 -16.36 -3.24
CA LYS A 363 7.66 -16.59 -2.99
C LYS A 363 8.54 -15.60 -3.76
N ASN A 364 8.21 -15.33 -5.02
CA ASN A 364 9.00 -14.45 -5.89
C ASN A 364 8.69 -12.97 -5.68
N SER A 365 7.58 -12.63 -5.02
CA SER A 365 7.23 -11.24 -4.73
C SER A 365 8.02 -10.64 -3.56
N HIS A 366 8.41 -11.48 -2.59
CA HIS A 366 8.91 -11.05 -1.28
C HIS A 366 7.93 -10.12 -0.53
N PHE A 367 6.64 -10.13 -0.91
CA PHE A 367 5.59 -9.37 -0.23
C PHE A 367 5.26 -10.00 1.12
N ASP A 368 4.72 -9.18 2.02
CA ASP A 368 4.21 -9.66 3.29
C ASP A 368 3.01 -10.60 3.08
N ARG A 369 2.97 -11.70 3.82
CA ARG A 369 1.90 -12.70 3.73
C ARG A 369 0.77 -12.37 4.70
N ASP A 370 0.14 -11.22 4.51
CA ASP A 370 -0.97 -10.72 5.31
C ASP A 370 -2.02 -9.98 4.47
N GLU A 371 -3.00 -9.38 5.14
CA GLU A 371 -4.11 -8.61 4.56
C GLU A 371 -3.70 -7.43 3.67
N SER A 372 -2.44 -6.98 3.73
CA SER A 372 -1.92 -5.90 2.87
C SER A 372 -1.57 -6.37 1.46
N THR A 373 -1.47 -7.68 1.24
CA THR A 373 -1.19 -8.28 -0.08
C THR A 373 -2.48 -8.83 -0.66
N THR A 374 -3.05 -8.14 -1.65
CA THR A 374 -4.27 -8.56 -2.34
C THR A 374 -3.95 -9.56 -3.45
N ILE A 375 -4.74 -10.63 -3.55
CA ILE A 375 -4.62 -11.67 -4.56
C ILE A 375 -5.81 -11.60 -5.52
N LEU A 376 -5.52 -11.46 -6.81
CA LEU A 376 -6.50 -11.43 -7.89
C LEU A 376 -6.25 -12.60 -8.86
N SER A 377 -7.30 -13.14 -9.47
CA SER A 377 -7.17 -13.80 -10.77
C SER A 377 -7.36 -12.79 -11.89
N VAL A 378 -6.75 -13.06 -13.03
CA VAL A 378 -6.96 -12.30 -14.27
C VAL A 378 -7.08 -13.30 -15.42
N GLN A 379 -7.93 -13.02 -16.41
CA GLN A 379 -7.83 -13.74 -17.68
C GLN A 379 -6.52 -13.39 -18.36
N VAL A 380 -5.89 -14.38 -18.99
CA VAL A 380 -4.56 -14.26 -19.57
C VAL A 380 -4.51 -14.84 -20.97
N ALA A 381 -3.85 -14.12 -21.86
CA ALA A 381 -3.42 -14.64 -23.15
C ALA A 381 -1.94 -14.26 -23.34
N CYS A 382 -1.06 -15.25 -23.41
CA CYS A 382 0.36 -15.02 -23.68
C CYS A 382 0.83 -15.80 -24.92
N THR A 383 1.91 -15.33 -25.55
CA THR A 383 2.65 -16.04 -26.61
C THR A 383 3.51 -17.19 -26.06
N ASP A 384 3.93 -17.09 -24.79
CA ASP A 384 4.70 -18.13 -24.11
C ASP A 384 3.76 -19.10 -23.38
N ILE A 385 4.20 -20.36 -23.23
CA ILE A 385 3.42 -21.39 -22.53
C ILE A 385 3.19 -21.00 -21.07
N ALA A 386 4.24 -20.54 -20.37
CA ALA A 386 4.14 -20.02 -19.01
C ALA A 386 4.78 -18.63 -18.96
N PHE A 387 4.25 -17.78 -18.09
CA PHE A 387 4.65 -16.39 -17.99
C PHE A 387 4.66 -15.93 -16.53
N MET A 388 5.78 -15.41 -16.06
CA MET A 388 5.88 -14.71 -14.79
C MET A 388 6.52 -13.35 -15.04
N THR A 389 5.91 -12.29 -14.52
CA THR A 389 6.38 -10.91 -14.68
C THR A 389 6.11 -10.14 -13.39
N THR A 390 6.96 -9.17 -13.07
CA THR A 390 6.83 -8.41 -11.83
C THR A 390 7.38 -7.00 -11.98
N THR A 391 6.85 -6.07 -11.18
CA THR A 391 7.46 -4.75 -10.95
C THR A 391 8.42 -4.75 -9.75
N VAL A 392 8.53 -5.86 -9.02
CA VAL A 392 9.51 -6.02 -7.95
C VAL A 392 10.90 -6.04 -8.57
N GLN A 393 11.67 -4.99 -8.30
CA GLN A 393 13.04 -4.90 -8.78
C GLN A 393 13.93 -5.86 -8.00
N LYS A 394 14.80 -6.57 -8.72
CA LYS A 394 15.84 -7.38 -8.10
C LYS A 394 16.96 -6.46 -7.60
N PRO A 395 17.54 -6.74 -6.43
CA PRO A 395 18.70 -6.01 -5.95
C PRO A 395 19.84 -6.11 -6.97
N MET A 396 20.60 -5.03 -7.14
CA MET A 396 21.80 -5.04 -7.98
C MET A 396 22.99 -4.48 -7.23
N VAL A 397 24.10 -5.21 -7.24
CA VAL A 397 25.36 -4.78 -6.65
C VAL A 397 26.25 -4.18 -7.74
N LYS A 398 26.52 -2.87 -7.67
CA LYS A 398 27.48 -2.18 -8.56
C LYS A 398 28.77 -1.88 -7.79
N ASP A 399 29.91 -2.29 -8.34
CA ASP A 399 31.25 -1.93 -7.82
C ASP A 399 31.75 -0.61 -8.44
N THR A 400 30.95 0.45 -8.30
CA THR A 400 31.27 1.78 -8.81
C THR A 400 30.99 2.81 -7.74
N PRO A 401 31.74 3.93 -7.66
CA PRO A 401 31.39 5.02 -6.76
C PRO A 401 29.97 5.53 -7.01
N ARG A 402 29.25 5.86 -5.95
CA ARG A 402 27.94 6.49 -6.05
C ARG A 402 28.13 7.99 -6.39
N PRO A 403 27.53 8.51 -7.48
CA PRO A 403 27.63 9.91 -7.82
C PRO A 403 26.89 10.82 -6.81
N ALA A 404 27.28 12.09 -6.75
CA ALA A 404 26.57 13.12 -5.99
C ALA A 404 25.33 13.55 -6.76
N ILE A 405 24.14 13.09 -6.36
CA ILE A 405 22.87 13.39 -7.05
C ILE A 405 22.10 14.54 -6.40
N ALA A 406 22.42 14.87 -5.15
CA ALA A 406 21.79 15.96 -4.40
C ALA A 406 22.56 17.29 -4.53
N ALA A 407 23.81 17.25 -5.00
CA ALA A 407 24.60 18.43 -5.34
C ALA A 407 23.90 19.27 -6.44
N GLY A 408 23.78 20.57 -6.20
CA GLY A 408 23.07 21.53 -7.04
C GLY A 408 21.58 21.66 -6.75
N ALA A 409 20.98 20.69 -6.04
CA ALA A 409 19.56 20.70 -5.68
C ALA A 409 19.31 20.91 -4.18
N PHE A 410 20.04 20.20 -3.32
CA PHE A 410 19.90 20.26 -1.85
C PHE A 410 21.04 21.03 -1.20
N TYR A 411 22.21 21.07 -1.85
CA TYR A 411 23.39 21.82 -1.41
C TYR A 411 24.21 22.25 -2.64
N PRO A 412 25.10 23.25 -2.55
CA PRO A 412 25.82 23.75 -3.73
C PRO A 412 26.69 22.68 -4.42
N ALA A 413 26.69 22.66 -5.76
CA ALA A 413 27.55 21.76 -6.54
C ALA A 413 28.98 22.32 -6.70
N ASN A 414 29.15 23.64 -6.60
CA ASN A 414 30.47 24.26 -6.61
C ASN A 414 31.15 24.04 -5.26
N VAL A 415 32.39 23.54 -5.29
CA VAL A 415 33.14 23.19 -4.07
C VAL A 415 33.33 24.39 -3.15
N GLN A 416 33.68 25.56 -3.70
CA GLN A 416 33.94 26.75 -2.88
C GLN A 416 32.66 27.26 -2.20
N GLU A 417 31.55 27.32 -2.95
CA GLU A 417 30.25 27.72 -2.40
C GLU A 417 29.75 26.74 -1.33
N MET A 418 29.92 25.43 -1.58
CA MET A 418 29.57 24.38 -0.62
C MET A 418 30.38 24.54 0.66
N GLU A 419 31.71 24.67 0.58
CA GLU A 419 32.57 24.83 1.75
C GLU A 419 32.27 26.11 2.54
N THR A 420 31.99 27.23 1.85
CA THR A 420 31.60 28.48 2.49
C THR A 420 30.26 28.35 3.22
N MET A 421 29.24 27.80 2.56
CA MET A 421 27.91 27.60 3.18
C MET A 421 28.00 26.62 4.36
N ARG A 422 28.69 25.49 4.18
CA ARG A 422 28.89 24.48 5.22
C ARG A 422 29.57 25.06 6.46
N SER A 423 30.65 25.83 6.26
CA SER A 423 31.40 26.45 7.35
C SER A 423 30.58 27.50 8.11
N SER A 424 29.63 28.18 7.44
CA SER A 424 28.73 29.14 8.08
C SER A 424 27.71 28.52 9.04
N PHE A 425 27.50 27.20 8.96
CA PHE A 425 26.57 26.47 9.83
C PHE A 425 27.18 26.00 11.16
N PHE A 426 28.50 25.87 11.21
CA PHE A 426 29.22 25.45 12.42
C PHE A 426 29.36 26.61 13.40
N SER A 427 29.34 26.28 14.70
CA SER A 427 29.62 27.27 15.73
C SER A 427 31.06 27.81 15.62
N SER A 428 31.25 29.09 15.92
CA SER A 428 32.58 29.66 16.12
C SER A 428 33.20 29.25 17.46
N GLU A 429 32.38 28.76 18.40
CA GLU A 429 32.82 28.30 19.72
C GLU A 429 33.27 26.83 19.67
N THR A 430 34.27 26.48 20.48
CA THR A 430 34.68 25.09 20.64
C THR A 430 33.64 24.36 21.49
N ILE A 431 32.95 23.40 20.87
CA ILE A 431 31.95 22.57 21.54
C ILE A 431 32.61 21.29 22.05
N GLU A 432 32.38 20.97 23.33
CA GLU A 432 32.79 19.70 23.92
C GLU A 432 31.96 18.57 23.30
N LYS A 433 32.65 17.64 22.63
CA LYS A 433 32.01 16.47 22.01
C LYS A 433 31.72 15.41 23.06
N LYS A 434 30.58 14.72 22.93
CA LYS A 434 30.18 13.61 23.80
C LYS A 434 29.93 12.34 23.00
N ALA A 435 30.16 11.20 23.65
CA ALA A 435 29.91 9.88 23.12
C ALA A 435 28.42 9.50 23.14
N PHE A 436 27.60 10.16 22.30
CA PHE A 436 26.19 9.81 22.13
C PHE A 436 26.02 8.42 21.50
N SER A 437 24.95 7.73 21.88
CA SER A 437 24.59 6.41 21.41
C SER A 437 24.00 6.39 20.00
N GLY A 438 23.34 7.48 19.61
CA GLY A 438 22.90 7.71 18.23
C GLY A 438 22.25 9.08 18.08
N ALA A 439 21.87 9.44 16.85
CA ALA A 439 21.20 10.70 16.59
C ALA A 439 20.15 10.63 15.47
N VAL A 440 19.09 11.41 15.59
CA VAL A 440 18.22 11.80 14.47
C VAL A 440 18.69 13.15 13.95
N ILE A 441 18.88 13.23 12.64
CA ILE A 441 19.30 14.44 11.94
C ILE A 441 18.38 14.65 10.73
N PRO A 442 18.05 15.91 10.38
CA PRO A 442 17.27 16.16 9.18
C PRO A 442 18.12 15.93 7.92
N HIS A 443 17.47 15.76 6.78
CA HIS A 443 18.13 15.63 5.47
C HIS A 443 17.56 16.59 4.41
N GLY A 444 16.76 17.59 4.82
CA GLY A 444 16.30 18.66 3.95
C GLY A 444 17.42 19.52 3.36
N GLY A 445 17.07 20.33 2.36
CA GLY A 445 18.02 21.24 1.71
C GLY A 445 18.74 22.16 2.70
N TRP A 446 20.03 22.42 2.46
CA TRP A 446 20.91 23.17 3.36
C TRP A 446 20.39 24.54 3.79
N PRO A 447 19.72 25.35 2.92
CA PRO A 447 19.15 26.62 3.34
C PRO A 447 18.16 26.51 4.52
N PHE A 448 17.52 25.35 4.68
CA PHE A 448 16.53 25.11 5.73
C PHE A 448 17.08 24.26 6.88
N ALA A 449 17.80 23.18 6.57
CA ALA A 449 18.19 22.18 7.55
C ALA A 449 19.70 22.21 7.92
N GLY A 450 20.54 22.86 7.11
CA GLY A 450 22.01 22.74 7.21
C GLY A 450 22.57 23.16 8.57
N LYS A 451 22.01 24.22 9.18
CA LYS A 451 22.37 24.65 10.54
C LYS A 451 22.07 23.58 11.58
N LEU A 452 20.89 22.96 11.53
CA LEU A 452 20.51 21.92 12.51
C LEU A 452 21.34 20.65 12.34
N ILE A 453 21.70 20.28 11.11
CA ILE A 453 22.61 19.16 10.82
C ILE A 453 23.97 19.42 11.49
N ALA A 454 24.57 20.59 11.24
CA ALA A 454 25.86 20.97 11.82
C ALA A 454 25.81 20.98 13.36
N GLN A 455 24.81 21.64 13.93
CA GLN A 455 24.62 21.75 15.39
C GLN A 455 24.43 20.40 16.09
N THR A 456 23.79 19.44 15.42
CA THR A 456 23.61 18.10 16.00
C THR A 456 24.90 17.29 15.93
N LEU A 457 25.58 17.28 14.78
CA LEU A 457 26.79 16.49 14.57
C LEU A 457 28.02 17.05 15.31
N GLU A 458 28.14 18.37 15.49
CA GLU A 458 29.27 19.00 16.16
C GLU A 458 29.36 18.65 17.66
N GLN A 459 28.25 18.22 18.26
CA GLN A 459 28.17 17.76 19.65
C GLN A 459 28.61 16.30 19.84
N MET A 460 28.75 15.52 18.76
CA MET A 460 29.00 14.08 18.83
C MET A 460 30.49 13.73 18.65
N GLU A 461 30.96 12.76 19.43
CA GLU A 461 32.17 12.00 19.12
C GLU A 461 31.85 10.98 18.01
N LEU A 462 32.24 11.29 16.78
CA LEU A 462 32.03 10.42 15.62
C LEU A 462 33.12 9.34 15.54
N GLY A 463 32.70 8.08 15.42
CA GLY A 463 33.60 6.95 15.23
C GLY A 463 34.08 6.79 13.78
N ASN A 464 35.02 5.88 13.57
CA ASN A 464 35.56 5.57 12.22
C ASN A 464 34.58 4.76 11.33
N ARG A 465 33.47 4.28 11.89
CA ARG A 465 32.40 3.58 11.16
C ARG A 465 31.07 4.23 11.50
N ILE A 466 30.31 4.59 10.48
CA ILE A 466 29.04 5.29 10.62
C ILE A 466 27.96 4.50 9.85
N LEU A 467 26.91 4.08 10.56
CA LEU A 467 25.70 3.54 9.95
C LEU A 467 24.67 4.67 9.85
N ILE A 468 24.13 4.90 8.65
CA ILE A 468 23.12 5.94 8.41
C ILE A 468 21.86 5.29 7.84
N PHE A 469 20.75 5.41 8.56
CA PHE A 469 19.43 4.96 8.14
C PHE A 469 18.63 6.13 7.60
N ALA A 470 18.06 6.00 6.41
CA ALA A 470 17.27 7.05 5.78
C ALA A 470 15.97 6.49 5.20
N PRO A 471 14.94 7.32 5.02
CA PRO A 471 13.77 6.89 4.28
C PRO A 471 14.11 6.66 2.82
N LYS A 472 13.33 5.78 2.19
CA LYS A 472 13.34 5.57 0.75
C LYS A 472 12.14 6.28 0.13
N TYR A 473 12.41 7.25 -0.74
CA TYR A 473 11.38 8.00 -1.48
C TYR A 473 11.24 7.50 -2.92
N GLN A 474 12.31 6.93 -3.47
CA GLN A 474 12.36 6.52 -4.87
C GLN A 474 11.89 5.07 -5.07
N ALA A 475 11.19 4.84 -6.18
CA ALA A 475 10.68 3.52 -6.52
C ALA A 475 11.78 2.51 -6.92
N LEU A 476 12.98 2.97 -7.30
CA LEU A 476 14.07 2.11 -7.73
C LEU A 476 14.60 1.25 -6.58
N GLY A 477 14.98 0.01 -6.88
CA GLY A 477 15.55 -0.93 -5.93
C GLY A 477 14.58 -1.51 -4.90
N VAL A 478 15.14 -2.34 -4.02
CA VAL A 478 14.44 -3.02 -2.91
C VAL A 478 13.90 -2.02 -1.88
N ASP A 479 12.98 -2.45 -1.02
CA ASP A 479 12.40 -1.56 0.01
C ASP A 479 13.36 -1.28 1.16
N TRP A 480 14.20 -2.26 1.51
CA TRP A 480 15.19 -2.19 2.57
C TRP A 480 16.58 -2.46 1.96
N GLY A 481 17.23 -1.40 1.49
CA GLY A 481 18.47 -1.46 0.74
C GLY A 481 19.67 -1.01 1.57
N VAL A 482 20.78 -1.74 1.49
CA VAL A 482 22.09 -1.34 2.03
C VAL A 482 23.02 -1.05 0.86
N CYS A 483 23.72 0.08 0.92
CA CYS A 483 24.53 0.58 -0.17
C CYS A 483 25.80 -0.26 -0.32
N PRO A 484 25.99 -0.97 -1.44
CA PRO A 484 27.19 -1.78 -1.65
C PRO A 484 28.32 -0.99 -2.33
N ASN A 485 28.09 0.29 -2.64
CA ASN A 485 29.05 1.10 -3.39
C ASN A 485 30.27 1.41 -2.51
N PRO A 486 31.50 1.26 -3.06
CA PRO A 486 32.73 1.41 -2.27
C PRO A 486 33.03 2.85 -1.84
N ARG A 487 32.37 3.84 -2.46
CA ARG A 487 32.62 5.27 -2.21
C ARG A 487 31.40 6.11 -2.54
N TRP A 488 31.22 7.20 -1.80
CA TRP A 488 30.26 8.27 -2.05
C TRP A 488 31.03 9.47 -2.63
N ASN A 489 30.82 9.77 -3.91
CA ASN A 489 31.37 10.98 -4.51
C ASN A 489 30.58 12.18 -4.01
N LEU A 490 31.29 13.24 -3.66
CA LEU A 490 30.76 14.53 -3.20
C LEU A 490 31.57 15.64 -3.89
N PRO A 491 31.01 16.86 -4.06
CA PRO A 491 31.84 18.02 -4.36
C PRO A 491 32.93 18.17 -3.29
N GLY A 492 34.18 18.35 -3.70
CA GLY A 492 35.31 18.44 -2.78
C GLY A 492 35.79 17.06 -2.32
N ARG A 493 35.53 16.71 -1.05
CA ARG A 493 36.07 15.49 -0.42
C ARG A 493 35.05 14.35 -0.42
N PRO A 494 35.31 13.21 -1.11
CA PRO A 494 34.45 12.04 -1.08
C PRO A 494 34.50 11.33 0.29
N MET A 495 33.52 10.47 0.55
CA MET A 495 33.49 9.60 1.73
C MET A 495 33.63 8.13 1.30
N GLU A 496 34.45 7.36 2.01
CA GLU A 496 34.58 5.93 1.73
C GLU A 496 33.36 5.15 2.23
N GLY A 497 32.94 4.17 1.44
CA GLY A 497 31.95 3.17 1.85
C GLY A 497 32.64 1.96 2.50
N ASP A 498 31.90 1.19 3.31
CA ASP A 498 32.40 -0.09 3.84
C ASP A 498 31.60 -1.25 3.25
N VAL A 499 32.08 -1.79 2.12
CA VAL A 499 31.40 -2.88 1.38
C VAL A 499 31.33 -4.16 2.20
N ASN A 500 32.35 -4.44 3.01
CA ASN A 500 32.41 -5.65 3.83
C ASN A 500 31.45 -5.54 5.02
N LEU A 501 31.40 -4.39 5.69
CA LEU A 501 30.43 -4.14 6.75
C LEU A 501 29.00 -4.11 6.21
N SER A 502 28.79 -3.55 5.01
CA SER A 502 27.50 -3.58 4.32
C SER A 502 27.03 -5.02 4.08
N ARG A 503 27.92 -5.88 3.56
CA ARG A 503 27.60 -7.30 3.35
C ARG A 503 27.31 -8.01 4.67
N ALA A 504 28.16 -7.83 5.67
CA ALA A 504 27.97 -8.42 7.00
C ALA A 504 26.64 -7.98 7.65
N MET A 505 26.23 -6.72 7.46
CA MET A 505 24.92 -6.22 7.92
C MET A 505 23.77 -6.96 7.26
N THR A 506 23.81 -7.18 5.93
CA THR A 506 22.76 -7.91 5.21
C THR A 506 22.73 -9.40 5.51
N GLU A 507 23.87 -9.99 5.88
CA GLU A 507 23.94 -11.38 6.34
C GLU A 507 23.33 -11.54 7.75
N ALA A 508 23.46 -10.51 8.59
CA ALA A 508 22.93 -10.52 9.95
C ALA A 508 21.45 -10.11 10.06
N VAL A 509 20.99 -9.23 9.17
CA VAL A 509 19.63 -8.66 9.20
C VAL A 509 18.87 -9.07 7.95
N GLU A 510 18.02 -10.09 8.08
CA GLU A 510 17.31 -10.76 6.98
C GLU A 510 16.50 -9.80 6.09
N SER A 511 15.99 -8.72 6.68
CA SER A 511 15.17 -7.74 5.97
C SER A 511 15.96 -6.87 4.98
N PHE A 512 17.28 -6.74 5.14
CA PHE A 512 18.10 -5.88 4.29
C PHE A 512 18.76 -6.64 3.15
N GLN A 513 18.86 -5.99 1.98
CA GLN A 513 19.57 -6.53 0.81
C GLN A 513 20.57 -5.50 0.27
N LEU A 514 21.71 -5.97 -0.25
CA LEU A 514 22.68 -5.10 -0.93
C LEU A 514 22.11 -4.64 -2.27
N ASP A 515 21.91 -3.34 -2.44
CA ASP A 515 21.29 -2.83 -3.67
C ASP A 515 21.70 -1.40 -4.03
N SER A 516 22.56 -1.24 -5.02
CA SER A 516 22.93 0.06 -5.59
C SER A 516 21.74 0.81 -6.22
N LEU A 517 20.71 0.12 -6.74
CA LEU A 517 19.55 0.79 -7.35
C LEU A 517 18.72 1.54 -6.31
N ALA A 518 18.59 0.98 -5.10
CA ALA A 518 17.88 1.61 -3.99
C ALA A 518 18.52 2.96 -3.59
N HIS A 519 19.80 3.16 -3.87
CA HIS A 519 20.53 4.39 -3.56
C HIS A 519 20.78 5.29 -4.77
N GLU A 520 20.47 4.86 -5.99
CA GLU A 520 20.88 5.54 -7.24
C GLU A 520 20.26 6.94 -7.41
N ARG A 521 19.04 7.14 -6.89
CA ARG A 521 18.32 8.43 -6.95
C ARG A 521 17.88 8.95 -5.58
N GLU A 522 18.28 8.26 -4.52
CA GLU A 522 17.93 8.66 -3.16
C GLU A 522 18.84 9.80 -2.69
N TYR A 523 18.40 10.68 -1.81
CA TYR A 523 19.22 11.82 -1.36
C TYR A 523 19.40 11.89 0.16
N GLY A 524 18.52 11.25 0.94
CA GLY A 524 18.50 11.43 2.41
C GLY A 524 19.84 11.20 3.11
N ILE A 525 20.59 10.17 2.69
CA ILE A 525 21.94 9.91 3.22
C ILE A 525 22.94 10.96 2.72
N GLU A 526 22.91 11.28 1.42
CA GLU A 526 23.90 12.13 0.75
C GLU A 526 23.99 13.52 1.35
N VAL A 527 22.84 14.14 1.66
CA VAL A 527 22.76 15.53 2.13
C VAL A 527 23.57 15.76 3.41
N VAL A 528 23.72 14.72 4.23
CA VAL A 528 24.48 14.75 5.48
C VAL A 528 25.98 14.52 5.25
N LEU A 529 26.37 13.79 4.20
CA LEU A 529 27.75 13.34 4.02
C LEU A 529 28.81 14.46 3.94
N PRO A 530 28.56 15.64 3.33
CA PRO A 530 29.57 16.70 3.33
C PRO A 530 29.90 17.22 4.75
N PHE A 531 28.95 17.18 5.69
CA PHE A 531 29.22 17.51 7.09
C PHE A 531 30.11 16.45 7.74
N LEU A 532 29.82 15.16 7.50
CA LEU A 532 30.63 14.04 8.02
C LEU A 532 32.03 14.02 7.41
N SER A 533 32.16 14.32 6.11
CA SER A 533 33.45 14.44 5.40
C SER A 533 34.36 15.53 5.98
N HIS A 534 33.76 16.55 6.60
CA HIS A 534 34.49 17.56 7.35
C HIS A 534 34.82 17.12 8.78
N LEU A 535 33.84 16.60 9.52
CA LEU A 535 33.99 16.27 10.95
C LEU A 535 34.75 14.98 11.21
N ALA A 536 34.70 14.01 10.29
CA ALA A 536 35.28 12.68 10.41
C ALA A 536 35.80 12.16 9.05
N PRO A 537 36.83 12.80 8.46
CA PRO A 537 37.28 12.52 7.09
C PRO A 537 37.83 11.12 6.83
N GLY A 538 38.22 10.38 7.86
CA GLY A 538 38.69 9.00 7.76
C GLY A 538 37.61 7.95 8.02
N ALA A 539 36.38 8.38 8.34
CA ALA A 539 35.29 7.46 8.65
C ALA A 539 34.75 6.78 7.38
N HIS A 540 34.36 5.53 7.52
CA HIS A 540 33.67 4.77 6.49
C HIS A 540 32.17 4.76 6.78
N VAL A 541 31.36 4.88 5.72
CA VAL A 541 29.90 4.99 5.82
C VAL A 541 29.22 3.76 5.22
N VAL A 542 28.29 3.18 5.98
CA VAL A 542 27.30 2.24 5.46
C VAL A 542 25.95 2.95 5.49
N GLY A 543 25.41 3.19 4.31
CA GLY A 543 24.10 3.82 4.13
C GLY A 543 23.03 2.77 3.91
N ALA A 544 21.92 2.87 4.63
CA ALA A 544 20.76 1.99 4.49
C ALA A 544 19.48 2.82 4.30
N VAL A 545 18.67 2.47 3.31
CA VAL A 545 17.39 3.13 2.99
C VAL A 545 16.24 2.18 3.26
N MET A 546 15.12 2.70 3.76
CA MET A 546 13.96 1.89 4.13
C MET A 546 12.61 2.54 3.78
N GLN A 547 11.69 1.71 3.30
CA GLN A 547 10.26 2.00 3.16
C GLN A 547 9.43 0.73 3.42
N GLY A 548 8.11 0.85 3.44
CA GLY A 548 7.21 -0.29 3.64
C GLY A 548 6.85 -0.55 5.11
N GLY A 549 6.30 -1.73 5.39
CA GLY A 549 5.54 -2.02 6.63
C GLY A 549 6.36 -2.10 7.93
N VAL A 550 5.71 -1.75 9.04
CA VAL A 550 6.29 -1.73 10.41
C VAL A 550 6.48 -3.11 11.05
N ARG A 551 5.92 -4.19 10.46
CA ARG A 551 5.88 -5.51 11.10
C ARG A 551 7.26 -6.15 11.27
N LYS A 552 8.20 -5.90 10.34
CA LYS A 552 9.58 -6.45 10.41
C LYS A 552 10.53 -5.58 11.24
N LEU A 553 10.09 -4.38 11.65
CA LEU A 553 10.94 -3.36 12.24
C LEU A 553 11.61 -3.81 13.54
N GLU A 554 10.83 -4.38 14.46
CA GLU A 554 11.34 -4.87 15.75
C GLU A 554 12.30 -6.04 15.58
N THR A 555 11.96 -7.00 14.71
CA THR A 555 12.83 -8.14 14.41
C THR A 555 14.15 -7.69 13.79
N ALA A 556 14.09 -6.77 12.81
CA ALA A 556 15.28 -6.22 12.18
C ALA A 556 16.14 -5.43 13.17
N ALA A 557 15.53 -4.67 14.09
CA ALA A 557 16.25 -3.92 15.11
C ALA A 557 16.97 -4.83 16.10
N LYS A 558 16.32 -5.93 16.52
CA LYS A 558 16.94 -6.99 17.34
C LYS A 558 18.12 -7.65 16.65
N GLN A 559 17.96 -8.03 15.37
CA GLN A 559 19.03 -8.62 14.56
C GLN A 559 20.22 -7.66 14.44
N LEU A 560 19.96 -6.38 14.14
CA LEU A 560 20.98 -5.34 14.03
C LEU A 560 21.71 -5.12 15.36
N ALA A 561 20.98 -5.02 16.47
CA ALA A 561 21.55 -4.86 17.81
C ALA A 561 22.46 -6.04 18.20
N ALA A 562 21.98 -7.28 18.00
CA ALA A 562 22.75 -8.48 18.25
C ALA A 562 24.04 -8.52 17.43
N TRP A 563 23.99 -8.15 16.15
CA TRP A 563 25.17 -8.07 15.30
C TRP A 563 26.14 -6.96 15.70
N ILE A 564 25.64 -5.77 16.03
CA ILE A 564 26.48 -4.65 16.52
C ILE A 564 27.28 -5.06 17.76
N GLN A 565 26.68 -5.84 18.68
CA GLN A 565 27.36 -6.35 19.88
C GLN A 565 28.54 -7.29 19.54
N THR A 566 28.57 -7.90 18.35
CA THR A 566 29.69 -8.74 17.89
C THR A 566 30.85 -7.94 17.29
N LEU A 567 30.64 -6.66 16.98
CA LEU A 567 31.66 -5.83 16.36
C LEU A 567 32.71 -5.38 17.39
N PRO A 568 34.00 -5.29 17.01
CA PRO A 568 35.06 -4.88 17.92
C PRO A 568 34.90 -3.43 18.41
N GLN A 569 34.25 -2.60 17.61
CA GLN A 569 33.89 -1.22 17.95
C GLN A 569 32.48 -0.95 17.44
N ARG A 570 31.65 -0.37 18.30
CA ARG A 570 30.29 0.07 17.94
C ARG A 570 30.38 1.20 16.91
N PRO A 571 29.67 1.12 15.77
CA PRO A 571 29.59 2.22 14.83
C PRO A 571 28.74 3.37 15.39
N THR A 572 28.98 4.59 14.93
CA THR A 572 28.05 5.71 15.15
C THR A 572 26.75 5.42 14.40
N LEU A 573 25.60 5.53 15.09
CA LEU A 573 24.29 5.26 14.52
C LEU A 573 23.53 6.57 14.25
N LEU A 574 23.15 6.81 13.01
CA LEU A 574 22.42 8.01 12.60
C LEU A 574 21.11 7.63 11.88
N ALA A 575 20.03 8.34 12.17
CA ALA A 575 18.80 8.33 11.37
C ALA A 575 18.68 9.69 10.67
N ALA A 576 18.87 9.70 9.35
CA ALA A 576 18.68 10.88 8.52
C ALA A 576 17.22 10.96 8.07
N SER A 577 16.38 11.69 8.81
CA SER A 577 14.94 11.80 8.53
C SER A 577 14.40 13.20 8.80
N ASP A 578 13.62 13.72 7.87
CA ASP A 578 12.71 14.83 8.11
C ASP A 578 11.43 14.32 8.80
N LEU A 579 10.71 15.21 9.50
CA LEU A 579 9.46 14.88 10.20
C LEU A 579 8.28 15.03 9.22
N SER A 580 7.33 15.94 9.45
CA SER A 580 6.22 16.15 8.52
C SER A 580 6.71 16.55 7.13
N LEU A 581 6.20 15.90 6.08
CA LEU A 581 6.52 16.19 4.68
C LEU A 581 5.28 16.70 3.97
N TYR A 582 5.33 17.95 3.49
CA TYR A 582 4.29 18.57 2.66
C TYR A 582 2.89 18.55 3.29
N ALA A 583 2.83 18.66 4.63
CA ALA A 583 1.59 18.68 5.39
C ALA A 583 0.92 20.07 5.37
N ASP A 584 -0.38 20.11 5.69
CA ASP A 584 -1.12 21.35 5.93
C ASP A 584 -0.42 22.13 7.06
N PRO A 585 -0.12 23.44 6.87
CA PRO A 585 0.49 24.27 7.90
C PRO A 585 -0.22 24.22 9.26
N LYS A 586 -1.54 23.99 9.29
CA LYS A 586 -2.33 23.86 10.53
C LYS A 586 -2.14 22.52 11.24
N GLN A 587 -1.77 21.47 10.51
CA GLN A 587 -1.59 20.12 11.06
C GLN A 587 -0.12 19.83 11.40
N THR A 588 0.82 20.40 10.65
CA THR A 588 2.27 20.14 10.76
C THR A 588 2.80 20.23 12.20
N PRO A 589 2.51 21.29 13.01
CA PRO A 589 3.00 21.37 14.38
C PRO A 589 2.55 20.18 15.25
N ARG A 590 1.27 19.81 15.16
CA ARG A 590 0.69 18.71 15.98
C ARG A 590 1.31 17.35 15.64
N LEU A 591 1.62 17.13 14.36
CA LEU A 591 2.21 15.88 13.89
C LEU A 591 3.66 15.75 14.35
N ASP A 592 4.44 16.81 14.15
CA ASP A 592 5.83 16.82 14.58
C ASP A 592 5.95 16.72 16.10
N GLU A 593 5.12 17.46 16.86
CA GLU A 593 5.08 17.40 18.32
C GLU A 593 4.88 15.97 18.81
N THR A 594 3.97 15.21 18.17
CA THR A 594 3.74 13.80 18.51
C THR A 594 5.01 12.95 18.33
N ILE A 595 5.77 13.17 17.25
CA ILE A 595 7.00 12.42 16.96
C ILE A 595 8.14 12.84 17.91
N VAL A 596 8.30 14.14 18.15
CA VAL A 596 9.31 14.69 19.07
C VAL A 596 9.04 14.27 20.51
N GLU A 597 7.78 14.29 20.94
CA GLU A 597 7.38 13.77 22.25
C GLU A 597 7.70 12.29 22.39
N ALA A 598 7.46 11.48 21.35
CA ALA A 598 7.79 10.06 21.37
C ALA A 598 9.30 9.83 21.50
N MET A 599 10.13 10.60 20.76
CA MET A 599 11.58 10.57 20.92
C MET A 599 12.03 11.00 22.31
N THR A 600 11.43 12.08 22.85
CA THR A 600 11.75 12.63 24.17
C THR A 600 11.36 11.67 25.30
N ALA A 601 10.25 10.94 25.11
CA ALA A 601 9.78 9.89 26.02
C ALA A 601 10.51 8.55 25.83
N LEU A 602 11.42 8.44 24.87
CA LEU A 602 12.12 7.20 24.52
C LEU A 602 11.17 6.05 24.14
N ASP A 603 10.04 6.39 23.53
CA ASP A 603 8.92 5.50 23.25
C ASP A 603 8.73 5.30 21.73
N PRO A 604 9.44 4.35 21.10
CA PRO A 604 9.28 4.07 19.68
C PRO A 604 7.88 3.52 19.35
N GLU A 605 7.19 2.85 20.28
CA GLU A 605 5.82 2.36 20.08
C GLU A 605 4.82 3.51 19.93
N LYS A 606 4.93 4.57 20.73
CA LYS A 606 4.14 5.80 20.59
C LYS A 606 4.34 6.41 19.21
N MET A 607 5.58 6.41 18.70
CA MET A 607 5.89 6.90 17.35
C MET A 607 5.21 6.05 16.26
N LEU A 608 5.28 4.72 16.37
CA LEU A 608 4.64 3.79 15.43
C LEU A 608 3.11 3.84 15.50
N ALA A 609 2.54 4.05 16.69
CA ALA A 609 1.11 4.23 16.89
C ALA A 609 0.59 5.48 16.15
N ALA A 610 1.36 6.59 16.17
CA ALA A 610 1.03 7.79 15.42
C ALA A 610 0.92 7.55 13.91
N VAL A 611 1.70 6.62 13.36
CA VAL A 611 1.57 6.21 11.95
C VAL A 611 0.30 5.39 11.72
N ARG A 612 0.01 4.42 12.60
CA ARG A 612 -1.18 3.56 12.50
C ARG A 612 -2.49 4.36 12.57
N GLU A 613 -2.51 5.41 13.39
CA GLU A 613 -3.62 6.35 13.53
C GLU A 613 -3.71 7.38 12.39
N LYS A 614 -2.86 7.24 11.35
CA LYS A 614 -2.76 8.16 10.21
C LYS A 614 -2.46 9.62 10.61
N LYS A 615 -1.79 9.80 11.75
CA LYS A 615 -1.31 11.11 12.19
C LYS A 615 0.03 11.43 11.52
N ALA A 616 0.98 10.49 11.47
CA ALA A 616 2.28 10.71 10.84
C ALA A 616 2.50 9.85 9.58
N PRO A 617 3.19 10.35 8.54
CA PRO A 617 3.60 9.53 7.41
C PRO A 617 4.68 8.51 7.83
N LEU A 618 4.53 7.26 7.41
CA LEU A 618 5.44 6.16 7.77
C LEU A 618 6.89 6.44 7.36
N THR A 619 7.11 7.07 6.20
CA THR A 619 8.44 7.41 5.69
C THR A 619 9.22 8.28 6.67
N SER A 620 8.57 9.19 7.39
CA SER A 620 9.22 10.11 8.33
C SER A 620 9.53 9.49 9.69
N VAL A 621 8.90 8.36 9.98
CA VAL A 621 8.98 7.68 11.29
C VAL A 621 9.88 6.45 11.22
N LEU A 622 9.90 5.74 10.09
CA LEU A 622 10.49 4.41 9.98
C LEU A 622 11.99 4.38 10.37
N PRO A 623 12.89 5.26 9.87
CA PRO A 623 14.30 5.25 10.27
C PRO A 623 14.53 5.66 11.72
N CYS A 624 13.74 6.62 12.22
CA CYS A 624 13.82 7.09 13.60
C CYS A 624 13.41 5.99 14.59
N ALA A 625 12.26 5.35 14.33
CA ALA A 625 11.78 4.23 15.12
C ALA A 625 12.76 3.04 15.04
N PHE A 626 13.33 2.74 13.87
CA PHE A 626 14.34 1.69 13.72
C PHE A 626 15.59 1.96 14.57
N LEU A 627 16.10 3.20 14.55
CA LEU A 627 17.22 3.62 15.38
C LEU A 627 16.89 3.46 16.87
N MET A 628 15.77 4.01 17.33
CA MET A 628 15.37 3.94 18.75
C MET A 628 15.19 2.49 19.21
N LEU A 629 14.52 1.65 18.42
CA LEU A 629 14.37 0.22 18.72
C LEU A 629 15.74 -0.47 18.82
N THR A 630 16.65 -0.19 17.89
CA THR A 630 18.01 -0.75 17.91
C THR A 630 18.77 -0.31 19.16
N LEU A 631 18.70 0.98 19.52
CA LEU A 631 19.33 1.51 20.73
C LEU A 631 18.74 0.89 22.00
N ARG A 632 17.43 0.66 22.04
CA ARG A 632 16.76 0.01 23.16
C ARG A 632 17.24 -1.43 23.33
N GLU A 633 17.31 -2.21 22.24
CA GLU A 633 17.82 -3.59 22.27
C GLU A 633 19.31 -3.66 22.65
N LEU A 634 20.08 -2.61 22.37
CA LEU A 634 21.46 -2.46 22.84
C LEU A 634 21.57 -2.04 24.32
N GLY A 635 20.48 -1.61 24.97
CA GLY A 635 20.51 -1.01 26.32
C GLY A 635 21.03 0.43 26.36
N LEU A 636 20.95 1.16 25.24
CA LEU A 636 21.59 2.45 24.99
C LEU A 636 20.58 3.56 24.60
N LEU A 637 19.30 3.37 24.96
CA LEU A 637 18.24 4.36 24.80
C LEU A 637 17.81 4.82 26.21
N ASN A 638 18.66 5.59 26.89
CA ASN A 638 18.43 5.96 28.29
C ASN A 638 18.05 7.43 28.47
N ARG A 639 18.58 8.31 27.62
CA ARG A 639 18.22 9.73 27.58
C ARG A 639 18.16 10.25 26.15
N SER A 640 17.44 11.35 25.98
CA SER A 640 17.36 12.09 24.73
C SER A 640 17.64 13.57 24.96
N HIS A 641 18.31 14.23 24.02
CA HIS A 641 18.56 15.66 24.03
C HIS A 641 18.09 16.28 22.71
N LEU A 642 17.06 17.11 22.79
CA LEU A 642 16.55 17.86 21.66
C LEU A 642 17.50 19.02 21.34
N VAL A 643 18.14 18.99 20.17
CA VAL A 643 19.00 20.07 19.67
C VAL A 643 18.14 21.19 19.08
N GLY A 644 17.10 20.83 18.33
CA GLY A 644 16.16 21.79 17.76
C GLY A 644 15.09 21.13 16.90
N HIS A 645 14.00 21.86 16.69
CA HIS A 645 12.87 21.45 15.85
C HIS A 645 12.32 22.64 15.03
N PRO A 646 13.05 23.11 14.00
CA PRO A 646 12.56 24.15 13.11
C PRO A 646 11.60 23.60 12.06
N GLN A 647 10.85 24.51 11.43
CA GLN A 647 9.96 24.21 10.31
C GLN A 647 10.30 25.13 9.12
N SER A 648 10.17 24.62 7.91
CA SER A 648 10.21 25.42 6.68
C SER A 648 8.81 25.54 6.07
N VAL A 649 8.57 26.66 5.40
CA VAL A 649 7.33 26.94 4.67
C VAL A 649 7.68 27.26 3.23
N GLU A 650 7.22 26.43 2.29
CA GLU A 650 7.32 26.73 0.85
C GLU A 650 5.93 27.06 0.30
N SER A 651 5.84 28.11 -0.52
CA SER A 651 4.64 28.44 -1.29
C SER A 651 4.91 28.21 -2.77
N LYS A 652 4.18 27.26 -3.38
CA LYS A 652 4.24 27.01 -4.82
C LYS A 652 2.83 26.96 -5.39
N ASN A 653 2.55 27.82 -6.38
CA ASN A 653 1.25 27.95 -7.03
C ASN A 653 0.07 28.23 -6.04
N GLY A 654 0.33 28.98 -4.97
CA GLY A 654 -0.70 29.34 -3.97
C GLY A 654 -0.98 28.27 -2.92
N VAL A 655 -0.33 27.10 -2.99
CA VAL A 655 -0.40 26.07 -1.95
C VAL A 655 0.83 26.19 -1.06
N GLN A 656 0.61 26.46 0.23
CA GLN A 656 1.65 26.39 1.26
C GLN A 656 1.87 24.94 1.66
N ARG A 657 3.12 24.52 1.71
CA ARG A 657 3.54 23.19 2.19
C ARG A 657 4.64 23.37 3.20
N ASN A 658 4.53 22.66 4.33
CA ASN A 658 5.52 22.72 5.40
C ASN A 658 6.33 21.44 5.47
N VAL A 659 7.60 21.60 5.85
CA VAL A 659 8.49 20.48 6.22
C VAL A 659 9.05 20.72 7.62
N GLY A 660 8.90 19.73 8.50
CA GLY A 660 9.44 19.75 9.86
C GLY A 660 10.80 19.06 9.94
N PHE A 661 11.72 19.61 10.73
CA PHE A 661 13.07 19.06 10.92
C PHE A 661 13.34 18.81 12.39
N CYS A 662 14.09 17.76 12.74
CA CYS A 662 14.48 17.52 14.13
C CYS A 662 15.94 17.09 14.24
N GLY A 663 16.67 17.72 15.16
CA GLY A 663 17.95 17.24 15.66
C GLY A 663 17.74 16.65 17.05
N MET A 664 17.98 15.36 17.21
CA MET A 664 17.82 14.63 18.47
C MET A 664 19.06 13.77 18.73
N LEU A 665 19.60 13.83 19.95
CA LEU A 665 20.73 13.01 20.39
C LEU A 665 20.25 12.01 21.44
N PHE A 666 20.77 10.78 21.42
CA PHE A 666 20.46 9.74 22.42
C PHE A 666 21.70 9.33 23.20
N GLU A 667 21.55 9.10 24.50
CA GLU A 667 22.60 8.63 25.42
C GLU A 667 22.29 7.22 25.95
#